data_AF-A0A443Q1V1-F1
#
_entry.id   AF-A0A443Q1V1-F1
#
_cell.length_a   1.000
_cell.length_b   1.000
_cell.length_c   1.000
_cell.angle_alpha   90.00
_cell.angle_beta   90.00
_cell.angle_gamma   90.00
#
_symmetry.space_group_name_H-M   'P 1'
#
loop_
_entity.id
_entity.type
_entity.pdbx_description
1 polymer ?
#
loop_
_entity_poly.entity_id
_entity_poly.type
_entity_poly.pdbx_seq_one_letter_code
_entity_poly.pdbx_strand_id
1 'polypeptide(L)'
;MMTSSDLTAESLSASGRSAEKLSLPSLQSKMKCDPEGYESELRLLHRHFHSSLHLFHHQSSLNLTSSNAGVASDPAGAKDLGELTMFLAHVTPFYPKHLADFPQEVADLLRSAGRSLPSSLRCQLAQALILLVNRKTIDIGETLALFMELQILGDRALRKLAFSHVVHSIRRMNQKHKNEAKNRELQNILYAMLQEEDELRAKRSLVVLCDLHRRRVWFDDRTANAICAACFHTSSRIMISVLSFLLGYERIEDGNDSDDSSDEDDAVMQNSQFVLSREAVYKAHHKGTSASKKKKQAKLQRVVRNIKRKQRMSSENNSSNYYSPLTHLKDAQGFVEKLFSRLQTCNERFEVKMMMLKVIARTVGLHKLILLNFYPFLQKYVQPHQRDITNLLAAAVQACHDMVPPDAVESLFRQIVNQFVHDHSRTEAIAVGLNVVREICLRMPLLMTEDLLQDLVLYKKSHEKAVSTAARSLITLFREVCPSLLVKKDRGRPTDPKARPKAFGEVNVASNVPGAELLQCDSESASDRSDDEEGTTATDDEQAQLSIVGTDGVSNLIAGDASLRALKRLAVVKMANISSDATDGILSNEDFRRIKVLKAKKDAKVALTQQGLIRKGSDSKFAAFKMPSSDELSVKRVDPSKLEMHVRRKLSKEERLALVKAGREERGKYQARAAVKQKKTGGLSNRQKEHKKAMPLAAKRAKVTRSRQEKKKQQKRAGKQFRGKKAWK
;
A
#
# COMPACT_ATOMS: atom_id res chain seq x y z
N MET A 1 -62.58 -12.65 2.49
CA MET A 1 -61.41 -13.08 3.28
C MET A 1 -61.20 -14.56 3.03
N MET A 2 -60.35 -14.89 2.07
CA MET A 2 -59.78 -16.23 1.87
C MET A 2 -58.27 -16.04 1.90
N THR A 3 -57.59 -16.77 2.77
CA THR A 3 -56.14 -16.67 2.97
C THR A 3 -55.41 -17.32 1.80
N SER A 4 -54.29 -16.73 1.38
CA SER A 4 -53.46 -17.08 0.22
C SER A 4 -52.93 -18.52 0.15
N SER A 5 -53.22 -19.37 1.15
CA SER A 5 -52.90 -20.80 1.15
C SER A 5 -53.83 -21.64 0.29
N ASP A 6 -55.05 -21.17 0.01
CA ASP A 6 -56.11 -22.06 -0.48
C ASP A 6 -56.28 -22.01 -2.01
N LEU A 7 -55.83 -20.93 -2.68
CA LEU A 7 -55.97 -20.76 -4.13
C LEU A 7 -55.00 -21.65 -4.95
N THR A 8 -53.88 -22.08 -4.36
CA THR A 8 -52.98 -23.06 -5.00
C THR A 8 -53.48 -24.51 -4.84
N ALA A 9 -54.46 -24.75 -3.96
CA ALA A 9 -54.92 -26.09 -3.59
C ALA A 9 -55.96 -26.66 -4.56
N GLU A 10 -56.83 -25.82 -5.15
CA GLU A 10 -57.83 -26.28 -6.11
C GLU A 10 -57.21 -26.71 -7.46
N SER A 11 -56.12 -26.06 -7.86
CA SER A 11 -55.45 -26.40 -9.12
C SER A 11 -54.75 -27.76 -9.03
N LEU A 12 -54.07 -28.07 -7.91
CA LEU A 12 -53.28 -29.30 -7.71
C LEU A 12 -54.10 -30.58 -7.56
N SER A 13 -55.42 -30.47 -7.36
CA SER A 13 -56.32 -31.62 -7.20
C SER A 13 -56.60 -32.39 -8.51
N ALA A 14 -56.16 -31.87 -9.66
CA ALA A 14 -56.40 -32.47 -10.98
C ALA A 14 -55.39 -33.57 -11.39
N SER A 15 -54.35 -33.84 -10.59
CA SER A 15 -53.26 -34.80 -10.93
C SER A 15 -53.43 -36.20 -10.31
N GLY A 16 -54.49 -36.45 -9.54
CA GLY A 16 -54.81 -37.80 -9.04
C GLY A 16 -53.84 -38.42 -8.02
N ARG A 17 -52.78 -37.69 -7.60
CA ARG A 17 -51.93 -38.08 -6.48
C ARG A 17 -52.48 -37.47 -5.19
N SER A 18 -52.61 -38.28 -4.14
CA SER A 18 -53.24 -37.95 -2.85
C SER A 18 -53.00 -36.52 -2.41
N ALA A 19 -54.08 -35.84 -1.99
CA ALA A 19 -54.13 -34.50 -1.42
C ALA A 19 -53.37 -34.39 -0.08
N GLU A 20 -52.09 -34.78 -0.05
CA GLU A 20 -51.16 -34.21 0.92
C GLU A 20 -51.03 -32.74 0.52
N LYS A 21 -51.50 -31.87 1.41
CA LYS A 21 -51.33 -30.41 1.36
C LYS A 21 -49.83 -30.09 1.41
N LEU A 22 -49.13 -30.30 0.31
CA LEU A 22 -47.70 -30.09 0.21
C LEU A 22 -47.50 -28.60 -0.01
N SER A 23 -46.96 -27.93 1.01
CA SER A 23 -46.45 -26.57 0.87
C SER A 23 -45.50 -26.49 -0.33
N LEU A 24 -45.44 -25.33 -1.01
CA LEU A 24 -44.55 -25.12 -2.16
C LEU A 24 -43.10 -25.62 -1.92
N PRO A 25 -42.48 -25.44 -0.73
CA PRO A 25 -41.15 -26.00 -0.45
C PRO A 25 -41.09 -27.54 -0.41
N SER A 26 -42.14 -28.18 0.09
CA SER A 26 -42.24 -29.65 0.17
C SER A 26 -42.39 -30.26 -1.22
N LEU A 27 -43.23 -29.63 -2.06
CA LEU A 27 -43.39 -30.00 -3.47
C LEU A 27 -42.09 -29.79 -4.24
N GLN A 28 -41.41 -28.68 -4.01
CA GLN A 28 -40.10 -28.37 -4.62
C GLN A 28 -39.06 -29.46 -4.32
N SER A 29 -39.04 -30.01 -3.10
CA SER A 29 -38.13 -31.09 -2.73
C SER A 29 -38.45 -32.38 -3.49
N LYS A 30 -39.73 -32.78 -3.49
CA LYS A 30 -40.19 -34.00 -4.20
C LYS A 30 -39.94 -33.92 -5.71
N MET A 31 -40.22 -32.78 -6.34
CA MET A 31 -39.97 -32.55 -7.78
C MET A 31 -38.49 -32.55 -8.18
N LYS A 32 -37.58 -32.26 -7.24
CA LYS A 32 -36.12 -32.38 -7.48
C LYS A 32 -35.64 -33.82 -7.40
N CYS A 33 -36.28 -34.64 -6.56
CA CYS A 33 -35.93 -36.05 -6.38
C CYS A 33 -36.44 -36.93 -7.52
N ASP A 34 -37.65 -36.64 -8.04
CA ASP A 34 -38.27 -37.39 -9.14
C ASP A 34 -38.81 -36.44 -10.22
N PRO A 35 -37.99 -36.02 -11.20
CA PRO A 35 -38.44 -35.06 -12.21
C PRO A 35 -39.49 -35.62 -13.17
N GLU A 36 -39.45 -36.91 -13.53
CA GLU A 36 -40.36 -37.48 -14.52
C GLU A 36 -41.77 -37.70 -13.93
N GLY A 37 -41.85 -38.04 -12.64
CA GLY A 37 -43.12 -38.30 -11.96
C GLY A 37 -43.99 -37.08 -11.68
N TYR A 38 -43.46 -35.85 -11.76
CA TYR A 38 -44.18 -34.62 -11.41
C TYR A 38 -44.36 -33.64 -12.59
N GLU A 39 -44.28 -34.14 -13.83
CA GLU A 39 -44.42 -33.30 -15.03
C GLU A 39 -45.84 -32.68 -15.16
N SER A 40 -46.88 -33.43 -14.78
CA SER A 40 -48.28 -32.95 -14.75
C SER A 40 -48.47 -31.75 -13.84
N GLU A 41 -47.91 -31.83 -12.63
CA GLU A 41 -47.93 -30.78 -11.62
C GLU A 41 -47.13 -29.56 -12.09
N LEU A 42 -45.99 -29.77 -12.77
CA LEU A 42 -45.23 -28.67 -13.37
C LEU A 42 -46.05 -27.93 -14.42
N ARG A 43 -46.69 -28.63 -15.36
CA ARG A 43 -47.50 -27.99 -16.43
C ARG A 43 -48.63 -27.17 -15.84
N LEU A 44 -49.27 -27.67 -14.79
CA LEU A 44 -50.32 -26.95 -14.08
C LEU A 44 -49.80 -25.67 -13.41
N LEU A 45 -48.66 -25.74 -12.72
CA LEU A 45 -48.03 -24.57 -12.09
C LEU A 45 -47.54 -23.55 -13.12
N HIS A 46 -47.02 -24.01 -14.27
CA HIS A 46 -46.64 -23.16 -15.39
C HIS A 46 -47.85 -22.46 -16.02
N ARG A 47 -48.96 -23.17 -16.19
CA ARG A 47 -50.23 -22.56 -16.65
C ARG A 47 -50.76 -21.53 -15.65
N HIS A 48 -50.67 -21.84 -14.36
CA HIS A 48 -51.05 -20.88 -13.31
C HIS A 48 -50.19 -19.61 -13.38
N PHE A 49 -48.87 -19.76 -13.58
CA PHE A 49 -47.96 -18.64 -13.78
C PHE A 49 -48.37 -17.76 -14.97
N HIS A 50 -48.64 -18.35 -16.14
CA HIS A 50 -49.11 -17.58 -17.30
C HIS A 50 -50.43 -16.87 -17.05
N SER A 51 -51.40 -17.52 -16.40
CA SER A 51 -52.68 -16.91 -16.04
C SER A 51 -52.48 -15.70 -15.12
N SER A 52 -51.64 -15.84 -14.09
CA SER A 52 -51.31 -14.75 -13.16
C SER A 52 -50.56 -13.61 -13.87
N LEU A 53 -49.62 -13.93 -14.77
CA LEU A 53 -48.88 -12.94 -15.56
C LEU A 53 -49.82 -12.16 -16.49
N HIS A 54 -50.70 -12.85 -17.21
CA HIS A 54 -51.67 -12.23 -18.11
C HIS A 54 -52.65 -11.32 -17.38
N LEU A 55 -53.15 -11.77 -16.21
CA LEU A 55 -54.00 -10.96 -15.34
C LEU A 55 -53.27 -9.69 -14.88
N PHE A 56 -51.98 -9.80 -14.55
CA PHE A 56 -51.16 -8.66 -14.14
C PHE A 56 -50.93 -7.67 -15.30
N HIS A 57 -50.64 -8.16 -16.51
CA HIS A 57 -50.53 -7.33 -17.70
C HIS A 57 -51.82 -6.56 -17.98
N HIS A 58 -52.97 -7.23 -17.94
CA HIS A 58 -54.27 -6.58 -18.10
C HIS A 58 -54.53 -5.52 -17.02
N GLN A 59 -54.29 -5.84 -15.75
CA GLN A 59 -54.46 -4.87 -14.66
C GLN A 59 -53.55 -3.65 -14.82
N SER A 60 -52.31 -3.85 -15.25
CA SER A 60 -51.38 -2.74 -15.51
C SER A 60 -51.79 -1.88 -16.70
N SER A 61 -52.43 -2.45 -17.73
CA SER A 61 -52.97 -1.71 -18.88
C SER A 61 -54.20 -0.87 -18.52
N LEU A 62 -55.07 -1.38 -17.63
CA LEU A 62 -56.28 -0.70 -17.17
C LEU A 62 -55.97 0.43 -16.17
N ASN A 63 -54.90 0.31 -15.40
CA ASN A 63 -54.47 1.36 -14.48
C ASN A 63 -53.83 2.57 -15.18
N LEU A 64 -53.60 2.52 -16.50
CA LEU A 64 -53.14 3.66 -17.29
C LEU A 64 -54.27 4.66 -17.62
N THR A 65 -55.54 4.26 -17.48
CA THR A 65 -56.70 5.08 -17.90
C THR A 65 -57.43 5.78 -16.75
N SER A 66 -57.03 5.60 -15.49
CA SER A 66 -57.69 6.25 -14.34
C SER A 66 -56.68 7.04 -13.50
N SER A 67 -56.89 8.35 -13.44
CA SER A 67 -56.04 9.39 -12.84
C SER A 67 -55.96 9.36 -11.30
N ASN A 68 -56.02 8.17 -10.67
CA ASN A 68 -55.90 8.00 -9.22
C ASN A 68 -54.76 7.02 -8.90
N ALA A 69 -53.53 7.51 -8.97
CA ALA A 69 -52.28 6.79 -8.72
C ALA A 69 -52.05 6.42 -7.23
N GLY A 70 -52.99 5.69 -6.60
CA GLY A 70 -52.90 5.34 -5.18
C GLY A 70 -53.51 4.00 -4.76
N VAL A 71 -54.24 3.28 -5.63
CA VAL A 71 -54.84 1.99 -5.26
C VAL A 71 -54.01 0.86 -5.89
N ALA A 72 -53.22 0.22 -5.03
CA ALA A 72 -52.29 -0.84 -5.35
C ALA A 72 -52.94 -2.00 -6.10
N SER A 73 -52.22 -2.58 -7.06
CA SER A 73 -52.40 -3.98 -7.46
C SER A 73 -52.62 -4.83 -6.21
N ASP A 74 -53.60 -5.76 -6.24
CA ASP A 74 -53.90 -6.63 -5.10
C ASP A 74 -52.59 -7.25 -4.53
N PRO A 75 -52.19 -6.88 -3.29
CA PRO A 75 -50.93 -7.33 -2.71
C PRO A 75 -50.82 -8.85 -2.61
N ALA A 76 -51.96 -9.55 -2.53
CA ALA A 76 -52.01 -11.01 -2.49
C ALA A 76 -51.59 -11.62 -3.84
N GLY A 77 -52.21 -11.19 -4.94
CA GLY A 77 -51.86 -11.70 -6.28
C GLY A 77 -50.40 -11.41 -6.68
N ALA A 78 -49.87 -10.25 -6.28
CA ALA A 78 -48.45 -9.93 -6.51
C ALA A 78 -47.51 -10.83 -5.68
N LYS A 79 -47.90 -11.18 -4.45
CA LYS A 79 -47.13 -12.10 -3.59
C LYS A 79 -47.14 -13.52 -4.16
N ASP A 80 -48.30 -14.00 -4.58
CA ASP A 80 -48.47 -15.34 -5.13
C ASP A 80 -47.67 -15.52 -6.44
N LEU A 81 -47.69 -14.52 -7.33
CA LEU A 81 -46.86 -14.51 -8.54
C LEU A 81 -45.36 -14.55 -8.20
N GLY A 82 -44.93 -13.80 -7.18
CA GLY A 82 -43.54 -13.78 -6.73
C GLY A 82 -43.08 -15.12 -6.14
N GLU A 83 -43.90 -15.76 -5.30
CA GLU A 83 -43.64 -17.09 -4.74
C GLU A 83 -43.58 -18.17 -5.83
N LEU A 84 -44.50 -18.12 -6.79
CA LEU A 84 -44.53 -19.04 -7.93
C LEU A 84 -43.32 -18.86 -8.85
N THR A 85 -42.92 -17.61 -9.12
CA THR A 85 -41.73 -17.34 -9.94
C THR A 85 -40.46 -17.89 -9.26
N MET A 86 -40.33 -17.68 -7.95
CA MET A 86 -39.20 -18.24 -7.19
C MET A 86 -39.21 -19.77 -7.18
N PHE A 87 -40.38 -20.38 -7.04
CA PHE A 87 -40.54 -21.83 -7.13
C PHE A 87 -40.10 -22.36 -8.51
N LEU A 88 -40.63 -21.78 -9.59
CA LEU A 88 -40.29 -22.19 -10.96
C LEU A 88 -38.80 -21.99 -11.25
N ALA A 89 -38.19 -20.89 -10.80
CA ALA A 89 -36.75 -20.67 -10.93
C ALA A 89 -35.90 -21.74 -10.23
N HIS A 90 -36.39 -22.26 -9.10
CA HIS A 90 -35.71 -23.37 -8.43
C HIS A 90 -35.82 -24.71 -9.15
N VAL A 91 -36.91 -24.92 -9.90
CA VAL A 91 -37.22 -26.18 -10.60
C VAL A 91 -36.68 -26.18 -12.04
N THR A 92 -36.46 -25.00 -12.64
CA THR A 92 -35.98 -24.81 -14.02
C THR A 92 -34.82 -25.73 -14.45
N PRO A 93 -33.74 -25.92 -13.66
CA PRO A 93 -32.62 -26.77 -14.10
C PRO A 93 -32.97 -28.25 -14.28
N PHE A 94 -34.03 -28.73 -13.62
CA PHE A 94 -34.47 -30.12 -13.68
C PHE A 94 -35.43 -30.38 -14.85
N TYR A 95 -35.99 -29.33 -15.46
CA TYR A 95 -36.96 -29.41 -16.55
C TYR A 95 -36.60 -28.47 -17.72
N PRO A 96 -35.41 -28.65 -18.34
CA PRO A 96 -34.92 -27.71 -19.35
C PRO A 96 -35.80 -27.63 -20.61
N LYS A 97 -36.53 -28.69 -20.94
CA LYS A 97 -37.43 -28.73 -22.12
C LYS A 97 -38.73 -27.94 -21.92
N HIS A 98 -39.28 -27.94 -20.71
CA HIS A 98 -40.59 -27.33 -20.43
C HIS A 98 -40.47 -25.87 -19.99
N LEU A 99 -39.33 -25.46 -19.43
CA LEU A 99 -39.10 -24.13 -18.87
C LEU A 99 -38.01 -23.37 -19.64
N ALA A 100 -37.86 -23.61 -20.94
CA ALA A 100 -36.87 -22.94 -21.78
C ALA A 100 -37.17 -21.43 -21.91
N ASP A 101 -38.44 -21.06 -22.07
CA ASP A 101 -38.87 -19.68 -22.32
C ASP A 101 -39.09 -18.87 -21.03
N PHE A 102 -39.36 -19.57 -19.93
CA PHE A 102 -39.61 -18.97 -18.61
C PHE A 102 -38.61 -17.87 -18.19
N PRO A 103 -37.28 -18.05 -18.34
CA PRO A 103 -36.32 -17.01 -17.97
C PRO A 103 -36.45 -15.73 -18.80
N GLN A 104 -36.80 -15.85 -20.09
CA GLN A 104 -37.04 -14.70 -20.97
C GLN A 104 -38.34 -13.99 -20.60
N GLU A 105 -39.41 -14.72 -20.29
CA GLU A 105 -40.68 -14.14 -19.85
C GLU A 105 -40.54 -13.32 -18.56
N VAL A 106 -39.78 -13.82 -17.58
CA VAL A 106 -39.49 -13.07 -16.34
C VAL A 106 -38.66 -11.82 -16.64
N ALA A 107 -37.71 -11.90 -17.57
CA ALA A 107 -36.92 -10.74 -18.00
C ALA A 107 -37.79 -9.69 -18.72
N ASP A 108 -38.70 -10.10 -19.60
CA ASP A 108 -39.61 -9.23 -20.33
C ASP A 108 -40.65 -8.57 -19.43
N LEU A 109 -41.15 -9.30 -18.43
CA LEU A 109 -42.00 -8.73 -17.38
C LEU A 109 -41.28 -7.60 -16.63
N LEU A 110 -40.00 -7.79 -16.29
CA LEU A 110 -39.20 -6.76 -15.61
C LEU A 110 -38.85 -5.57 -16.53
N ARG A 111 -38.62 -5.80 -17.83
CA ARG A 111 -38.38 -4.72 -18.82
C ARG A 111 -39.62 -3.87 -19.04
N SER A 112 -40.77 -4.51 -19.27
CA SER A 112 -42.03 -3.85 -19.64
C SER A 112 -42.75 -3.22 -18.44
N ALA A 113 -42.85 -3.94 -17.33
CA ALA A 113 -43.62 -3.53 -16.15
C ALA A 113 -42.77 -3.11 -14.94
N GLY A 114 -41.44 -3.00 -15.08
CA GLY A 114 -40.52 -2.70 -13.97
C GLY A 114 -40.81 -1.42 -13.16
N ARG A 115 -41.53 -0.45 -13.74
CA ARG A 115 -41.94 0.79 -13.05
C ARG A 115 -43.29 0.68 -12.34
N SER A 116 -44.22 -0.13 -12.86
CA SER A 116 -45.56 -0.32 -12.30
C SER A 116 -45.61 -1.43 -11.25
N LEU A 117 -44.64 -2.36 -11.27
CA LEU A 117 -44.55 -3.46 -10.31
C LEU A 117 -44.24 -2.97 -8.88
N PRO A 118 -44.88 -3.58 -7.85
CA PRO A 118 -44.57 -3.29 -6.45
C PRO A 118 -43.13 -3.70 -6.11
N SER A 119 -42.51 -3.00 -5.13
CA SER A 119 -41.10 -3.21 -4.77
C SER A 119 -40.75 -4.64 -4.35
N SER A 120 -41.64 -5.29 -3.60
CA SER A 120 -41.47 -6.68 -3.16
C SER A 120 -41.38 -7.64 -4.34
N LEU A 121 -42.34 -7.55 -5.27
CA LEU A 121 -42.39 -8.40 -6.46
C LEU A 121 -41.17 -8.16 -7.36
N ARG A 122 -40.78 -6.91 -7.61
CA ARG A 122 -39.55 -6.61 -8.38
C ARG A 122 -38.31 -7.25 -7.79
N CYS A 123 -38.17 -7.21 -6.45
CA CYS A 123 -37.07 -7.86 -5.76
C CYS A 123 -37.12 -9.39 -5.92
N GLN A 124 -38.30 -10.01 -5.79
CA GLN A 124 -38.47 -11.46 -5.96
C GLN A 124 -38.20 -11.92 -7.40
N LEU A 125 -38.73 -11.22 -8.40
CA LEU A 125 -38.45 -11.51 -9.82
C LEU A 125 -36.95 -11.35 -10.14
N ALA A 126 -36.31 -10.30 -9.62
CA ALA A 126 -34.87 -10.11 -9.79
C ALA A 126 -34.07 -11.22 -9.09
N GLN A 127 -34.46 -11.64 -7.88
CA GLN A 127 -33.84 -12.77 -7.17
C GLN A 127 -33.99 -14.09 -7.94
N ALA A 128 -35.16 -14.34 -8.53
CA ALA A 128 -35.41 -15.50 -9.38
C ALA A 128 -34.48 -15.51 -10.60
N LEU A 129 -34.35 -14.38 -11.31
CA LEU A 129 -33.40 -14.26 -12.43
C LEU A 129 -31.94 -14.44 -11.98
N ILE A 130 -31.55 -13.86 -10.84
CA ILE A 130 -30.20 -14.03 -10.29
C ILE A 130 -29.91 -15.50 -10.00
N LEU A 131 -30.88 -16.25 -9.47
CA LEU A 131 -30.74 -17.67 -9.20
C LEU A 131 -30.51 -18.47 -10.51
N LEU A 132 -31.25 -18.13 -11.57
CA LEU A 132 -31.11 -18.75 -12.89
C LEU A 132 -29.74 -18.47 -13.51
N VAL A 133 -29.27 -17.21 -13.46
CA VAL A 133 -27.91 -16.83 -13.91
C VAL A 133 -26.83 -17.55 -13.11
N ASN A 134 -26.98 -17.63 -11.79
CA ASN A 134 -26.02 -18.33 -10.92
C ASN A 134 -25.91 -19.83 -11.25
N ARG A 135 -26.99 -20.43 -11.74
CA ARG A 135 -27.07 -21.84 -12.19
C ARG A 135 -26.65 -22.04 -13.64
N LYS A 136 -26.25 -20.97 -14.34
CA LYS A 136 -25.83 -20.97 -15.76
C LYS A 136 -26.92 -21.38 -16.75
N THR A 137 -28.20 -21.17 -16.42
CA THR A 137 -29.29 -21.37 -17.38
C THR A 137 -29.40 -20.19 -18.36
N ILE A 138 -29.00 -18.99 -17.94
CA ILE A 138 -28.91 -17.78 -18.78
C ILE A 138 -27.50 -17.20 -18.62
N ASP A 139 -26.95 -16.63 -19.70
CA ASP A 139 -25.70 -15.89 -19.63
C ASP A 139 -25.90 -14.46 -19.08
N ILE A 140 -24.87 -13.91 -18.44
CA ILE A 140 -24.92 -12.53 -17.94
C ILE A 140 -24.98 -11.51 -19.09
N GLY A 141 -24.47 -11.84 -20.29
CA GLY A 141 -24.53 -10.96 -21.46
C GLY A 141 -25.94 -10.49 -21.78
N GLU A 142 -26.90 -11.42 -21.79
CA GLU A 142 -28.31 -11.17 -22.12
C GLU A 142 -29.06 -10.39 -21.03
N THR A 143 -28.62 -10.50 -19.78
CA THR A 143 -29.31 -9.94 -18.61
C THR A 143 -28.65 -8.67 -18.06
N LEU A 144 -27.40 -8.36 -18.46
CA LEU A 144 -26.65 -7.21 -17.94
C LEU A 144 -27.41 -5.90 -18.15
N ALA A 145 -27.90 -5.65 -19.37
CA ALA A 145 -28.64 -4.43 -19.69
C ALA A 145 -29.86 -4.26 -18.76
N LEU A 146 -30.63 -5.34 -18.55
CA LEU A 146 -31.76 -5.34 -17.63
C LEU A 146 -31.32 -5.04 -16.18
N PHE A 147 -30.30 -5.71 -15.65
CA PHE A 147 -29.83 -5.43 -14.29
C PHE A 147 -29.26 -4.02 -14.12
N MET A 148 -28.75 -3.39 -15.19
CA MET A 148 -28.36 -1.99 -15.16
C MET A 148 -29.57 -1.06 -15.14
N GLU A 149 -30.63 -1.36 -15.89
CA GLU A 149 -31.89 -0.62 -15.86
C GLU A 149 -32.58 -0.71 -14.48
N LEU A 150 -32.58 -1.90 -13.87
CA LEU A 150 -33.15 -2.12 -12.54
C LEU A 150 -32.49 -1.25 -11.46
N GLN A 151 -31.22 -0.85 -11.62
CA GLN A 151 -30.53 0.01 -10.66
C GLN A 151 -31.00 1.47 -10.70
N ILE A 152 -31.66 1.88 -11.78
CA ILE A 152 -32.23 3.22 -11.95
C ILE A 152 -33.56 3.32 -11.20
N LEU A 153 -34.29 2.22 -11.08
CA LEU A 153 -35.55 2.16 -10.35
C LEU A 153 -35.33 2.66 -8.91
N GLY A 154 -36.32 3.41 -8.40
CA GLY A 154 -36.21 4.17 -7.13
C GLY A 154 -36.02 3.33 -5.87
N ASP A 155 -36.02 1.99 -5.97
CA ASP A 155 -35.89 1.09 -4.83
C ASP A 155 -34.44 0.87 -4.40
N ARG A 156 -34.15 1.17 -3.13
CA ARG A 156 -32.82 1.00 -2.53
C ARG A 156 -32.42 -0.47 -2.39
N ALA A 157 -33.36 -1.37 -2.10
CA ALA A 157 -33.07 -2.79 -1.91
C ALA A 157 -32.75 -3.45 -3.25
N LEU A 158 -33.62 -3.26 -4.25
CA LEU A 158 -33.42 -3.76 -5.61
C LEU A 158 -32.10 -3.25 -6.22
N ARG A 159 -31.80 -1.96 -6.06
CA ARG A 159 -30.55 -1.37 -6.56
C ARG A 159 -29.32 -2.03 -5.96
N LYS A 160 -29.30 -2.27 -4.64
CA LYS A 160 -28.18 -2.97 -3.98
C LYS A 160 -28.05 -4.41 -4.47
N LEU A 161 -29.18 -5.11 -4.61
CA LEU A 161 -29.24 -6.48 -5.10
C LEU A 161 -28.68 -6.58 -6.53
N ALA A 162 -29.18 -5.74 -7.45
CA ALA A 162 -28.75 -5.72 -8.85
C ALA A 162 -27.27 -5.32 -8.99
N PHE A 163 -26.81 -4.29 -8.27
CA PHE A 163 -25.40 -3.90 -8.25
C PHE A 163 -24.49 -5.04 -7.75
N SER A 164 -24.84 -5.65 -6.62
CA SER A 164 -24.08 -6.76 -6.03
C SER A 164 -24.01 -7.96 -6.98
N HIS A 165 -25.13 -8.29 -7.62
CA HIS A 165 -25.19 -9.36 -8.61
C HIS A 165 -24.28 -9.09 -9.80
N VAL A 166 -24.37 -7.92 -10.43
CA VAL A 166 -23.53 -7.59 -11.60
C VAL A 166 -22.04 -7.72 -11.26
N VAL A 167 -21.60 -7.13 -10.14
CA VAL A 167 -20.19 -7.19 -9.72
C VAL A 167 -19.76 -8.62 -9.39
N HIS A 168 -20.57 -9.36 -8.63
CA HIS A 168 -20.23 -10.72 -8.22
C HIS A 168 -20.23 -11.71 -9.40
N SER A 169 -21.19 -11.59 -10.32
CA SER A 169 -21.29 -12.44 -11.50
C SER A 169 -20.09 -12.23 -12.45
N ILE A 170 -19.70 -10.98 -12.69
CA ILE A 170 -18.50 -10.66 -13.49
C ILE A 170 -17.23 -11.15 -12.78
N ARG A 171 -17.14 -11.01 -11.45
CA ARG A 171 -16.01 -11.53 -10.66
C ARG A 171 -15.93 -13.05 -10.74
N ARG A 172 -17.05 -13.76 -10.55
CA ARG A 172 -17.11 -15.22 -10.59
C ARG A 172 -16.74 -15.75 -11.97
N MET A 173 -17.18 -15.08 -13.03
CA MET A 173 -16.81 -15.41 -14.41
C MET A 173 -15.29 -15.33 -14.63
N ASN A 174 -14.61 -14.39 -13.99
CA ASN A 174 -13.16 -14.16 -14.13
C ASN A 174 -12.31 -14.80 -13.01
N GLN A 175 -12.90 -15.64 -12.14
CA GLN A 175 -12.20 -16.17 -10.97
C GLN A 175 -11.12 -17.21 -11.32
N LYS A 176 -11.35 -18.03 -12.35
CA LYS A 176 -10.41 -19.07 -12.79
C LYS A 176 -9.49 -18.56 -13.91
N HIS A 177 -10.10 -18.01 -14.97
CA HIS A 177 -9.41 -17.43 -16.11
C HIS A 177 -10.15 -16.18 -16.57
N LYS A 178 -9.43 -15.21 -17.16
CA LYS A 178 -10.02 -14.01 -17.73
C LYS A 178 -10.65 -14.34 -19.09
N ASN A 179 -11.97 -14.29 -19.18
CA ASN A 179 -12.69 -14.51 -20.44
C ASN A 179 -12.81 -13.19 -21.21
N GLU A 180 -11.76 -12.82 -21.95
CA GLU A 180 -11.66 -11.50 -22.63
C GLU A 180 -12.80 -11.23 -23.62
N ALA A 181 -13.25 -12.24 -24.39
CA ALA A 181 -14.34 -12.07 -25.36
C ALA A 181 -15.65 -11.63 -24.68
N LYS A 182 -16.08 -12.36 -23.64
CA LYS A 182 -17.27 -12.01 -22.85
C LYS A 182 -17.10 -10.70 -22.11
N ASN A 183 -15.92 -10.45 -21.53
CA ASN A 183 -15.64 -9.17 -20.88
C ASN A 183 -15.77 -8.00 -21.87
N ARG A 184 -15.31 -8.16 -23.11
CA ARG A 184 -15.39 -7.12 -24.15
C ARG A 184 -16.84 -6.79 -24.50
N GLU A 185 -17.70 -7.79 -24.58
CA GLU A 185 -19.14 -7.63 -24.82
C GLU A 185 -19.83 -6.87 -23.68
N LEU A 186 -19.61 -7.30 -22.43
CA LEU A 186 -20.16 -6.63 -21.24
C LEU A 186 -19.64 -5.20 -21.08
N GLN A 187 -18.35 -4.98 -21.37
CA GLN A 187 -17.73 -3.65 -21.38
C GLN A 187 -18.39 -2.74 -22.42
N ASN A 188 -18.71 -3.24 -23.62
CA ASN A 188 -19.36 -2.44 -24.66
C ASN A 188 -20.73 -1.92 -24.19
N ILE A 189 -21.52 -2.76 -23.52
CA ILE A 189 -22.83 -2.37 -22.95
C ILE A 189 -22.64 -1.24 -21.94
N LEU A 190 -21.72 -1.40 -20.99
CA LEU A 190 -21.49 -0.38 -19.96
C LEU A 190 -20.88 0.91 -20.51
N TYR A 191 -19.98 0.83 -21.49
CA TYR A 191 -19.41 2.00 -22.13
C TYR A 191 -20.44 2.77 -22.94
N ALA A 192 -21.33 2.10 -23.67
CA ALA A 192 -22.43 2.74 -24.37
C ALA A 192 -23.31 3.51 -23.39
N MET A 193 -23.73 2.87 -22.30
CA MET A 193 -24.53 3.51 -21.24
C MET A 193 -23.82 4.66 -20.52
N LEU A 194 -22.48 4.66 -20.46
CA LEU A 194 -21.70 5.73 -19.83
C LEU A 194 -21.67 7.00 -20.69
N GLN A 195 -21.83 6.86 -22.01
CA GLN A 195 -21.88 8.00 -22.94
C GLN A 195 -23.30 8.57 -23.12
N GLU A 196 -24.32 7.91 -22.58
CA GLU A 196 -25.69 8.40 -22.63
C GLU A 196 -25.86 9.69 -21.81
N GLU A 197 -26.73 10.58 -22.28
CA GLU A 197 -27.00 11.87 -21.62
C GLU A 197 -27.78 11.73 -20.30
N ASP A 198 -28.47 10.59 -20.09
CA ASP A 198 -29.21 10.32 -18.85
C ASP A 198 -28.24 10.18 -17.66
N GLU A 199 -28.30 11.19 -16.77
CA GLU A 199 -27.45 11.28 -15.58
C GLU A 199 -27.54 10.02 -14.70
N LEU A 200 -28.73 9.43 -14.54
CA LEU A 200 -28.91 8.30 -13.64
C LEU A 200 -28.29 7.03 -14.22
N ARG A 201 -28.50 6.77 -15.51
CA ARG A 201 -27.92 5.62 -16.24
C ARG A 201 -26.41 5.68 -16.27
N ALA A 202 -25.86 6.79 -16.76
CA ALA A 202 -24.43 6.97 -16.88
C ALA A 202 -23.74 6.93 -15.50
N LYS A 203 -24.35 7.49 -14.45
CA LYS A 203 -23.84 7.38 -13.08
C LYS A 203 -23.80 5.93 -12.57
N ARG A 204 -24.81 5.11 -12.87
CA ARG A 204 -24.81 3.70 -12.47
C ARG A 204 -23.74 2.91 -13.21
N SER A 205 -23.60 3.13 -14.51
CA SER A 205 -22.53 2.53 -15.31
C SER A 205 -21.16 2.88 -14.73
N LEU A 206 -20.92 4.16 -14.45
CA LEU A 206 -19.67 4.63 -13.85
C LEU A 206 -19.36 3.93 -12.52
N VAL A 207 -20.33 3.82 -11.62
CA VAL A 207 -20.11 3.20 -10.30
C VAL A 207 -19.73 1.71 -10.44
N VAL A 208 -20.36 0.98 -11.35
CA VAL A 208 -20.01 -0.42 -11.64
C VAL A 208 -18.59 -0.53 -12.21
N LEU A 209 -18.24 0.31 -13.20
CA LEU A 209 -16.90 0.32 -13.79
C LEU A 209 -15.82 0.66 -12.75
N CYS A 210 -16.07 1.65 -11.89
CA CYS A 210 -15.17 2.03 -10.80
C CYS A 210 -14.96 0.89 -9.80
N ASP A 211 -16.01 0.16 -9.42
CA ASP A 211 -15.91 -0.98 -8.48
C ASP A 211 -15.18 -2.18 -9.09
N LEU A 212 -15.46 -2.51 -10.36
CA LEU A 212 -14.79 -3.60 -11.09
C LEU A 212 -13.30 -3.32 -11.32
N HIS A 213 -12.94 -2.08 -11.66
CA HIS A 213 -11.54 -1.66 -11.79
C HIS A 213 -10.82 -1.74 -10.44
N ARG A 214 -11.45 -1.25 -9.38
CA ARG A 214 -10.91 -1.28 -8.01
C ARG A 214 -10.66 -2.71 -7.52
N ARG A 215 -11.58 -3.64 -7.78
CA ARG A 215 -11.42 -5.07 -7.43
C ARG A 215 -10.43 -5.82 -8.33
N ARG A 216 -9.78 -5.11 -9.27
CA ARG A 216 -8.83 -5.67 -10.25
C ARG A 216 -9.42 -6.79 -11.12
N VAL A 217 -10.74 -6.80 -11.30
CA VAL A 217 -11.42 -7.76 -12.19
C VAL A 217 -11.27 -7.30 -13.64
N TRP A 218 -11.62 -6.03 -13.91
CA TRP A 218 -11.40 -5.36 -15.19
C TRP A 218 -10.30 -4.32 -15.05
N PHE A 219 -9.08 -4.83 -14.99
CA PHE A 219 -7.87 -4.03 -14.90
C PHE A 219 -7.20 -3.97 -16.28
N ASP A 220 -7.85 -3.26 -17.20
CA ASP A 220 -7.44 -3.17 -18.59
C ASP A 220 -7.37 -1.70 -19.01
N ASP A 221 -6.47 -1.38 -19.94
CA ASP A 221 -6.32 -0.02 -20.49
C ASP A 221 -7.66 0.52 -21.01
N ARG A 222 -8.48 -0.33 -21.63
CA ARG A 222 -9.79 0.07 -22.16
C ARG A 222 -10.72 0.61 -21.07
N THR A 223 -10.77 -0.07 -19.92
CA THR A 223 -11.60 0.32 -18.78
C THR A 223 -11.05 1.58 -18.13
N ALA A 224 -9.73 1.67 -17.95
CA ALA A 224 -9.08 2.87 -17.41
C ALA A 224 -9.35 4.11 -18.28
N ASN A 225 -9.23 3.99 -19.60
CA ASN A 225 -9.51 5.08 -20.53
C ASN A 225 -11.01 5.42 -20.58
N ALA A 226 -11.92 4.45 -20.47
CA ALA A 226 -13.35 4.72 -20.38
C ALA A 226 -13.73 5.51 -19.11
N ILE A 227 -13.15 5.15 -17.96
CA ILE A 227 -13.33 5.90 -16.70
C ILE A 227 -12.77 7.31 -16.86
N CYS A 228 -11.57 7.47 -17.41
CA CYS A 228 -10.97 8.80 -17.59
C CYS A 228 -11.75 9.64 -18.62
N ALA A 229 -12.26 9.05 -19.69
CA ALA A 229 -13.08 9.74 -20.69
C ALA A 229 -14.37 10.32 -20.08
N ALA A 230 -14.92 9.68 -19.04
CA ALA A 230 -16.09 10.21 -18.32
C ALA A 230 -15.82 11.52 -17.57
N CYS A 231 -14.56 11.96 -17.41
CA CYS A 231 -14.24 13.32 -16.98
C CYS A 231 -14.77 14.39 -17.94
N PHE A 232 -15.02 14.04 -19.22
CA PHE A 232 -15.50 14.96 -20.25
C PHE A 232 -17.02 14.90 -20.46
N HIS A 233 -17.74 14.14 -19.63
CA HIS A 233 -19.19 14.01 -19.75
C HIS A 233 -19.90 15.37 -19.62
N THR A 234 -21.06 15.54 -20.27
CA THR A 234 -21.84 16.79 -20.26
C THR A 234 -22.32 17.14 -18.84
N SER A 235 -22.81 16.16 -18.09
CA SER A 235 -23.23 16.35 -16.68
C SER A 235 -22.04 16.54 -15.72
N SER A 236 -22.01 17.67 -15.02
CA SER A 236 -21.00 17.99 -14.00
C SER A 236 -20.98 17.01 -12.84
N ARG A 237 -22.12 16.40 -12.47
CA ARG A 237 -22.17 15.44 -11.35
C ARG A 237 -21.42 14.15 -11.66
N ILE A 238 -21.46 13.69 -12.91
CA ILE A 238 -20.69 12.53 -13.38
C ILE A 238 -19.21 12.89 -13.37
N MET A 239 -18.84 14.03 -13.97
CA MET A 239 -17.47 14.54 -13.95
C MET A 239 -16.91 14.61 -12.51
N ILE A 240 -17.63 15.22 -11.56
CA ILE A 240 -17.21 15.31 -10.15
C ILE A 240 -17.03 13.91 -9.54
N SER A 241 -17.93 12.97 -9.84
CA SER A 241 -17.83 11.59 -9.35
C SER A 241 -16.57 10.89 -9.87
N VAL A 242 -16.25 11.06 -11.15
CA VAL A 242 -15.02 10.53 -11.77
C VAL A 242 -13.78 11.18 -11.16
N LEU A 243 -13.73 12.51 -11.08
CA LEU A 243 -12.60 13.25 -10.51
C LEU A 243 -12.36 12.84 -9.04
N SER A 244 -13.43 12.66 -8.27
CA SER A 244 -13.36 12.18 -6.88
C SER A 244 -12.79 10.77 -6.82
N PHE A 245 -13.24 9.88 -7.70
CA PHE A 245 -12.72 8.53 -7.81
C PHE A 245 -11.23 8.50 -8.18
N LEU A 246 -10.79 9.27 -9.19
CA LEU A 246 -9.39 9.32 -9.62
C LEU A 246 -8.45 9.87 -8.53
N LEU A 247 -8.89 10.87 -7.76
CA LEU A 247 -8.13 11.44 -6.65
C LEU A 247 -8.18 10.58 -5.38
N GLY A 248 -9.28 9.86 -5.18
CA GLY A 248 -9.55 9.02 -4.03
C GLY A 248 -9.11 7.56 -4.18
N TYR A 249 -8.72 7.14 -5.38
CA TYR A 249 -8.47 5.74 -5.75
C TYR A 249 -7.61 5.00 -4.71
N GLU A 250 -6.50 5.59 -4.27
CA GLU A 250 -5.59 5.02 -3.27
C GLU A 250 -6.11 5.07 -1.83
N ARG A 251 -6.88 6.10 -1.46
CA ARG A 251 -7.29 6.30 -0.04
C ARG A 251 -8.30 5.26 0.44
N ILE A 252 -8.91 4.55 -0.50
CA ILE A 252 -9.98 3.61 -0.18
C ILE A 252 -9.42 2.17 -0.13
N GLU A 253 -8.22 1.88 -0.65
CA GLU A 253 -7.61 0.53 -0.60
C GLU A 253 -7.36 0.04 0.83
N ASP A 254 -7.19 0.94 1.81
CA ASP A 254 -6.94 0.59 3.22
C ASP A 254 -8.17 0.04 3.98
N GLY A 255 -9.37 0.02 3.37
CA GLY A 255 -10.63 -0.12 4.10
C GLY A 255 -11.45 -1.40 3.88
N ASN A 256 -11.05 -2.33 2.99
CA ASN A 256 -12.01 -3.36 2.55
C ASN A 256 -11.48 -4.79 2.32
N ASP A 257 -10.28 -5.12 2.79
CA ASP A 257 -9.75 -6.51 2.81
C ASP A 257 -9.28 -6.88 4.23
N SER A 258 -10.18 -6.81 5.21
CA SER A 258 -9.91 -7.31 6.57
C SER A 258 -10.80 -8.49 6.97
N ASP A 259 -11.19 -9.34 6.03
CA ASP A 259 -11.81 -10.63 6.32
C ASP A 259 -11.58 -11.58 5.13
N ASP A 260 -10.48 -12.35 5.22
CA ASP A 260 -10.36 -13.78 4.86
C ASP A 260 -8.92 -14.14 4.44
N SER A 261 -8.10 -14.47 5.44
CA SER A 261 -6.99 -15.45 5.38
C SER A 261 -6.15 -15.25 6.65
N SER A 262 -6.52 -15.98 7.70
CA SER A 262 -5.61 -16.33 8.78
C SER A 262 -4.87 -17.60 8.37
N ASP A 263 -3.85 -17.48 7.52
CA ASP A 263 -2.91 -18.58 7.32
C ASP A 263 -1.77 -18.47 8.36
N GLU A 264 -1.80 -19.43 9.28
CA GLU A 264 -0.67 -19.85 10.09
C GLU A 264 0.40 -20.46 9.17
N ASP A 265 1.25 -19.63 8.57
CA ASP A 265 2.43 -20.12 7.86
C ASP A 265 3.63 -20.23 8.82
N ASP A 266 3.73 -21.42 9.40
CA ASP A 266 4.94 -21.96 9.98
C ASP A 266 5.96 -22.30 8.86
N ALA A 267 7.21 -21.88 9.08
CA ALA A 267 8.42 -22.48 8.52
C ALA A 267 8.53 -22.80 7.00
N VAL A 268 8.74 -21.78 6.15
CA VAL A 268 9.64 -21.94 4.98
C VAL A 268 10.67 -20.80 4.93
N MET A 269 11.76 -21.00 5.67
CA MET A 269 13.02 -20.27 5.45
C MET A 269 13.71 -20.86 4.21
N GLN A 270 13.38 -20.36 3.01
CA GLN A 270 14.24 -20.57 1.85
C GLN A 270 15.26 -19.44 1.75
N ASN A 271 16.52 -19.88 1.64
CA ASN A 271 17.76 -19.12 1.75
C ASN A 271 17.84 -17.91 0.81
N SER A 272 17.44 -16.73 1.29
CA SER A 272 18.09 -15.48 0.86
C SER A 272 19.36 -15.32 1.68
N GLN A 273 20.50 -15.53 1.04
CA GLN A 273 21.82 -15.63 1.66
C GLN A 273 22.15 -14.35 2.44
N PHE A 274 21.92 -14.42 3.74
CA PHE A 274 21.99 -13.32 4.69
C PHE A 274 23.43 -13.15 5.19
N VAL A 275 24.20 -12.27 4.56
CA VAL A 275 25.57 -11.98 4.99
C VAL A 275 25.56 -10.88 6.06
N LEU A 276 25.13 -11.21 7.28
CA LEU A 276 25.62 -10.46 8.43
C LEU A 276 27.11 -10.73 8.58
N SER A 277 27.90 -9.71 8.88
CA SER A 277 29.32 -9.90 9.16
C SER A 277 29.50 -10.97 10.25
N ARG A 278 30.20 -12.06 9.92
CA ARG A 278 30.48 -13.21 10.81
C ARG A 278 31.07 -12.75 12.15
N GLU A 279 31.86 -11.67 12.10
CA GLU A 279 32.40 -10.99 13.27
C GLU A 279 31.36 -10.38 14.22
N ALA A 280 30.30 -9.74 13.71
CA ALA A 280 29.28 -9.11 14.56
C ALA A 280 28.44 -10.16 15.29
N VAL A 281 28.16 -11.28 14.61
CA VAL A 281 27.50 -12.45 15.20
C VAL A 281 28.38 -13.06 16.29
N TYR A 282 29.66 -13.30 15.99
CA TYR A 282 30.63 -13.83 16.95
C TYR A 282 30.80 -12.93 18.19
N LYS A 283 30.96 -11.62 17.98
CA LYS A 283 31.08 -10.62 19.07
C LYS A 283 29.81 -10.52 19.94
N ALA A 284 28.63 -10.85 19.40
CA ALA A 284 27.38 -10.87 20.15
C ALA A 284 27.27 -12.09 21.09
N HIS A 285 27.72 -13.26 20.65
CA HIS A 285 27.63 -14.51 21.41
C HIS A 285 28.83 -14.74 22.36
N HIS A 286 30.05 -14.40 21.95
CA HIS A 286 31.25 -14.83 22.66
C HIS A 286 31.93 -13.73 23.50
N LYS A 287 31.75 -12.43 23.20
CA LYS A 287 32.52 -11.34 23.85
C LYS A 287 31.72 -10.54 24.89
N GLY A 288 32.11 -10.64 26.17
CA GLY A 288 31.62 -9.80 27.29
C GLY A 288 30.94 -10.58 28.43
N THR A 289 30.44 -9.88 29.46
CA THR A 289 29.66 -10.47 30.57
C THR A 289 28.28 -10.97 30.10
N SER A 290 27.63 -11.87 30.84
CA SER A 290 26.31 -12.43 30.48
C SER A 290 25.25 -11.36 30.21
N ALA A 291 25.20 -10.30 31.02
CA ALA A 291 24.31 -9.16 30.81
C ALA A 291 24.66 -8.32 29.55
N SER A 292 25.94 -8.24 29.19
CA SER A 292 26.41 -7.53 27.99
C SER A 292 26.10 -8.34 26.72
N LYS A 293 26.32 -9.67 26.75
CA LYS A 293 25.96 -10.60 25.67
C LYS A 293 24.47 -10.54 25.35
N LYS A 294 23.60 -10.61 26.36
CA LYS A 294 22.13 -10.48 26.20
C LYS A 294 21.72 -9.16 25.54
N LYS A 295 22.38 -8.05 25.89
CA LYS A 295 22.15 -6.73 25.26
C LYS A 295 22.60 -6.69 23.79
N LYS A 296 23.75 -7.27 23.46
CA LYS A 296 24.26 -7.33 22.08
C LYS A 296 23.40 -8.22 21.19
N GLN A 297 22.97 -9.37 21.69
CA GLN A 297 22.06 -10.28 20.99
C GLN A 297 20.71 -9.59 20.71
N ALA A 298 20.14 -8.89 21.68
CA ALA A 298 18.90 -8.12 21.49
C ALA A 298 19.05 -6.99 20.45
N LYS A 299 20.22 -6.33 20.39
CA LYS A 299 20.50 -5.33 19.34
C LYS A 299 20.63 -5.98 17.96
N LEU A 300 21.30 -7.13 17.86
CA LEU A 300 21.46 -7.87 16.61
C LEU A 300 20.09 -8.33 16.07
N GLN A 301 19.23 -8.88 16.93
CA GLN A 301 17.86 -9.25 16.56
C GLN A 301 17.03 -8.06 16.07
N ARG A 302 17.21 -6.86 16.64
CA ARG A 302 16.56 -5.63 16.14
C ARG A 302 17.06 -5.24 14.75
N VAL A 303 18.35 -5.39 14.48
CA VAL A 303 18.94 -5.15 13.15
C VAL A 303 18.35 -6.13 12.15
N VAL A 304 18.30 -7.42 12.47
CA VAL A 304 17.69 -8.46 11.61
C VAL A 304 16.23 -8.13 11.33
N ARG A 305 15.43 -7.78 12.34
CA ARG A 305 14.03 -7.36 12.15
C ARG A 305 13.91 -6.11 11.29
N ASN A 306 14.79 -5.12 11.45
CA ASN A 306 14.76 -3.91 10.63
C ASN A 306 15.13 -4.18 9.17
N ILE A 307 16.13 -5.04 8.93
CA ILE A 307 16.51 -5.45 7.56
C ILE A 307 15.37 -6.25 6.91
N LYS A 308 14.81 -7.25 7.60
CA LYS A 308 13.64 -8.00 7.11
C LYS A 308 12.45 -7.08 6.84
N ARG A 309 12.19 -6.11 7.73
CA ARG A 309 11.15 -5.10 7.53
C ARG A 309 11.45 -4.25 6.30
N LYS A 310 12.66 -3.73 6.13
CA LYS A 310 13.04 -2.96 4.94
C LYS A 310 12.93 -3.77 3.65
N GLN A 311 13.31 -5.04 3.67
CA GLN A 311 13.16 -5.94 2.51
C GLN A 311 11.68 -6.16 2.16
N ARG A 312 10.83 -6.40 3.17
CA ARG A 312 9.37 -6.44 2.98
C ARG A 312 8.85 -5.12 2.41
N MET A 313 9.23 -3.98 3.00
CA MET A 313 8.82 -2.67 2.47
C MET A 313 9.34 -2.42 1.05
N SER A 314 10.52 -2.92 0.65
CA SER A 314 11.03 -2.75 -0.71
C SER A 314 10.38 -3.68 -1.72
N SER A 315 10.04 -4.92 -1.34
CA SER A 315 9.26 -5.82 -2.18
C SER A 315 7.81 -5.32 -2.30
N GLU A 316 7.26 -4.81 -1.20
CA GLU A 316 5.90 -4.28 -1.10
C GLU A 316 5.77 -2.93 -1.82
N ASN A 317 6.80 -2.07 -1.81
CA ASN A 317 6.83 -0.88 -2.67
C ASN A 317 6.96 -1.21 -4.16
N ASN A 318 7.66 -2.28 -4.53
CA ASN A 318 7.73 -2.72 -5.93
C ASN A 318 6.45 -3.45 -6.38
N SER A 319 5.69 -4.05 -5.47
CA SER A 319 4.36 -4.64 -5.75
C SER A 319 3.20 -3.65 -5.53
N SER A 320 3.46 -2.53 -4.86
CA SER A 320 2.60 -1.34 -4.81
C SER A 320 2.98 -0.38 -5.93
N ASN A 321 3.10 -0.91 -7.15
CA ASN A 321 2.95 -0.06 -8.32
C ASN A 321 1.59 0.63 -8.15
N TYR A 322 1.57 1.96 -8.11
CA TYR A 322 0.37 2.74 -7.94
C TYR A 322 -0.65 2.38 -9.06
N TYR A 323 -1.61 1.51 -8.76
CA TYR A 323 -2.58 0.96 -9.72
C TYR A 323 -3.72 1.94 -10.00
N SER A 324 -3.41 3.18 -10.38
CA SER A 324 -4.41 4.18 -10.73
C SER A 324 -4.88 4.00 -12.18
N PRO A 325 -6.15 4.27 -12.51
CA PRO A 325 -6.59 4.37 -13.91
C PRO A 325 -5.72 5.32 -14.74
N LEU A 326 -5.15 6.36 -14.10
CA LEU A 326 -4.29 7.34 -14.76
C LEU A 326 -2.98 6.74 -15.31
N THR A 327 -2.49 5.62 -14.78
CA THR A 327 -1.24 5.01 -15.28
C THR A 327 -1.43 4.24 -16.59
N HIS A 328 -2.67 3.83 -16.91
CA HIS A 328 -3.01 3.01 -18.08
C HIS A 328 -3.70 3.83 -19.19
N LEU A 329 -3.45 5.14 -19.21
CA LEU A 329 -3.95 6.02 -20.26
C LEU A 329 -3.24 5.74 -21.59
N LYS A 330 -4.01 5.64 -22.68
CA LYS A 330 -3.47 5.45 -24.03
C LYS A 330 -2.86 6.73 -24.59
N ASP A 331 -3.57 7.84 -24.41
CA ASP A 331 -3.13 9.18 -24.77
C ASP A 331 -3.22 10.08 -23.55
N ALA A 332 -2.15 10.09 -22.75
CA ALA A 332 -2.09 10.88 -21.53
C ALA A 332 -1.96 12.39 -21.82
N GLN A 333 -1.26 12.77 -22.91
CA GLN A 333 -1.06 14.16 -23.30
C GLN A 333 -2.39 14.77 -23.76
N GLY A 334 -3.09 14.16 -24.71
CA GLY A 334 -4.36 14.66 -25.21
C GLY A 334 -5.46 14.68 -24.15
N PHE A 335 -5.45 13.73 -23.21
CA PHE A 335 -6.33 13.76 -22.03
C PHE A 335 -6.11 15.02 -21.19
N VAL A 336 -4.86 15.33 -20.87
CA VAL A 336 -4.48 16.47 -20.03
C VAL A 336 -4.79 17.80 -20.72
N GLU A 337 -4.46 17.95 -22.00
CA GLU A 337 -4.74 19.17 -22.76
C GLU A 337 -6.24 19.44 -22.84
N LYS A 338 -7.05 18.42 -23.19
CA LYS A 338 -8.51 18.54 -23.22
C LYS A 338 -9.10 18.90 -21.87
N LEU A 339 -8.58 18.31 -20.78
CA LEU A 339 -9.04 18.60 -19.42
C LEU A 339 -8.65 20.02 -18.99
N PHE A 340 -7.47 20.49 -19.41
CA PHE A 340 -7.01 21.86 -19.15
C PHE A 340 -7.83 22.91 -19.94
N SER A 341 -8.13 22.67 -21.21
CA SER A 341 -9.03 23.55 -21.98
C SER A 341 -10.41 23.64 -21.34
N ARG A 342 -10.96 22.51 -20.87
CA ARG A 342 -12.22 22.50 -20.12
C ARG A 342 -12.10 23.26 -18.81
N LEU A 343 -11.00 23.14 -18.08
CA LEU A 343 -10.77 23.88 -16.83
C LEU A 343 -10.80 25.40 -17.03
N GLN A 344 -10.24 25.89 -18.14
CA GLN A 344 -10.21 27.32 -18.47
C GLN A 344 -11.60 27.90 -18.73
N THR A 345 -12.49 27.14 -19.38
CA THR A 345 -13.86 27.58 -19.71
C THR A 345 -14.90 27.17 -18.66
N CYS A 346 -14.51 26.34 -17.68
CA CYS A 346 -15.42 25.80 -16.67
C CYS A 346 -15.97 26.90 -15.73
N ASN A 347 -17.30 26.97 -15.60
CA ASN A 347 -18.00 27.88 -14.68
C ASN A 347 -18.39 27.21 -13.33
N GLU A 348 -17.79 26.08 -12.99
CA GLU A 348 -18.05 25.38 -11.73
C GLU A 348 -17.39 26.05 -10.52
N ARG A 349 -17.83 25.63 -9.32
CA ARG A 349 -17.22 26.05 -8.05
C ARG A 349 -15.72 25.77 -8.03
N PHE A 350 -14.98 26.60 -7.29
CA PHE A 350 -13.52 26.48 -7.19
C PHE A 350 -13.04 25.11 -6.68
N GLU A 351 -13.82 24.44 -5.83
CA GLU A 351 -13.53 23.07 -5.36
C GLU A 351 -13.43 22.07 -6.52
N VAL A 352 -14.34 22.15 -7.51
CA VAL A 352 -14.32 21.29 -8.70
C VAL A 352 -13.12 21.64 -9.58
N LYS A 353 -12.82 22.94 -9.75
CA LYS A 353 -11.60 23.39 -10.46
C LYS A 353 -10.33 22.86 -9.79
N MET A 354 -10.29 22.86 -8.47
CA MET A 354 -9.20 22.29 -7.68
C MET A 354 -9.06 20.77 -7.91
N MET A 355 -10.17 20.04 -8.03
CA MET A 355 -10.13 18.61 -8.37
C MET A 355 -9.54 18.38 -9.76
N MET A 356 -9.97 19.15 -10.76
CA MET A 356 -9.40 19.09 -12.12
C MET A 356 -7.90 19.41 -12.11
N LEU A 357 -7.48 20.47 -11.42
CA LEU A 357 -6.07 20.85 -11.26
C LEU A 357 -5.23 19.71 -10.68
N LYS A 358 -5.73 19.04 -9.65
CA LYS A 358 -5.03 17.90 -9.03
C LYS A 358 -4.92 16.70 -9.97
N VAL A 359 -5.96 16.39 -10.75
CA VAL A 359 -5.91 15.29 -11.73
C VAL A 359 -4.94 15.62 -12.86
N ILE A 360 -4.96 16.85 -13.38
CA ILE A 360 -4.00 17.33 -14.39
C ILE A 360 -2.58 17.21 -13.86
N ALA A 361 -2.28 17.82 -12.72
CA ALA A 361 -0.96 17.81 -12.12
C ALA A 361 -0.44 16.39 -11.85
N ARG A 362 -1.32 15.50 -11.37
CA ARG A 362 -0.99 14.09 -11.14
C ARG A 362 -0.64 13.38 -12.43
N THR A 363 -1.41 13.59 -13.50
CA THR A 363 -1.18 12.95 -14.80
C THR A 363 0.10 13.46 -15.45
N VAL A 364 0.35 14.77 -15.37
CA VAL A 364 1.59 15.42 -15.83
C VAL A 364 2.80 14.82 -15.11
N GLY A 365 2.77 14.75 -13.78
CA GLY A 365 3.85 14.16 -13.00
C GLY A 365 4.09 12.68 -13.33
N LEU A 366 3.02 11.87 -13.43
CA LEU A 366 3.11 10.43 -13.67
C LEU A 366 3.74 10.09 -15.04
N HIS A 367 3.29 10.75 -16.10
CA HIS A 367 3.72 10.48 -17.47
C HIS A 367 4.82 11.43 -17.98
N LYS A 368 5.34 12.31 -17.11
CA LYS A 368 6.35 13.34 -17.45
C LYS A 368 5.95 14.20 -18.66
N LEU A 369 4.71 14.66 -18.65
CA LEU A 369 4.10 15.40 -19.78
C LEU A 369 4.53 16.87 -19.80
N ILE A 370 4.55 17.47 -20.99
CA ILE A 370 4.90 18.89 -21.13
C ILE A 370 3.62 19.71 -21.34
N LEU A 371 3.19 20.45 -20.32
CA LEU A 371 2.05 21.36 -20.38
C LEU A 371 2.45 22.76 -19.87
N LEU A 372 3.10 23.55 -20.72
CA LEU A 372 3.71 24.83 -20.32
C LEU A 372 2.69 25.89 -19.86
N ASN A 373 1.52 25.94 -20.50
CA ASN A 373 0.46 26.90 -20.16
C ASN A 373 -0.16 26.65 -18.77
N PHE A 374 0.12 25.50 -18.16
CA PHE A 374 -0.36 25.17 -16.82
C PHE A 374 0.27 26.03 -15.73
N TYR A 375 1.57 26.33 -15.83
CA TYR A 375 2.29 27.07 -14.79
C TYR A 375 1.85 28.54 -14.68
N PRO A 376 1.70 29.29 -15.79
CA PRO A 376 1.10 30.63 -15.76
C PRO A 376 -0.36 30.63 -15.28
N PHE A 377 -1.12 29.55 -15.53
CA PHE A 377 -2.47 29.42 -15.01
C PHE A 377 -2.49 29.28 -13.49
N LEU A 378 -1.62 28.43 -12.92
CA LEU A 378 -1.47 28.28 -11.48
C LEU A 378 -1.05 29.60 -10.81
N GLN A 379 -0.16 30.35 -11.46
CA GLN A 379 0.40 31.61 -10.99
C GLN A 379 -0.68 32.62 -10.55
N LYS A 380 -1.82 32.68 -11.24
CA LYS A 380 -2.95 33.56 -10.92
C LYS A 380 -3.58 33.28 -9.55
N TYR A 381 -3.46 32.05 -9.05
CA TYR A 381 -4.09 31.58 -7.82
C TYR A 381 -3.10 31.45 -6.64
N VAL A 382 -1.80 31.70 -6.86
CA VAL A 382 -0.77 31.60 -5.82
C VAL A 382 -0.83 32.85 -4.94
N GLN A 383 -1.68 32.79 -3.91
CA GLN A 383 -1.78 33.78 -2.85
C GLN A 383 -1.92 33.09 -1.48
N PRO A 384 -1.31 33.59 -0.38
CA PRO A 384 -1.30 32.89 0.91
C PRO A 384 -2.67 32.90 1.60
N HIS A 385 -3.51 33.89 1.28
CA HIS A 385 -4.87 34.04 1.82
C HIS A 385 -5.90 33.17 1.08
N GLN A 386 -5.52 32.56 -0.05
CA GLN A 386 -6.42 31.73 -0.83
C GLN A 386 -6.79 30.46 -0.05
N ARG A 387 -8.06 30.06 -0.10
CA ARG A 387 -8.51 28.79 0.50
C ARG A 387 -7.88 27.62 -0.24
N ASP A 388 -7.54 26.56 0.50
CA ASP A 388 -6.92 25.35 -0.05
C ASP A 388 -5.60 25.60 -0.82
N ILE A 389 -4.86 26.65 -0.43
CA ILE A 389 -3.60 26.99 -1.09
C ILE A 389 -2.56 25.85 -1.02
N THR A 390 -2.53 25.08 0.06
CA THR A 390 -1.62 23.93 0.19
C THR A 390 -1.95 22.81 -0.80
N ASN A 391 -3.23 22.67 -1.18
CA ASN A 391 -3.66 21.77 -2.24
C ASN A 391 -3.20 22.26 -3.63
N LEU A 392 -3.27 23.57 -3.88
CA LEU A 392 -2.77 24.17 -5.12
C LEU A 392 -1.26 23.99 -5.24
N LEU A 393 -0.50 24.29 -4.18
CA LEU A 393 0.95 24.18 -4.15
C LEU A 393 1.39 22.72 -4.27
N ALA A 394 0.68 21.78 -3.66
CA ALA A 394 0.92 20.35 -3.85
C ALA A 394 0.72 19.92 -5.32
N ALA A 395 -0.32 20.43 -5.99
CA ALA A 395 -0.53 20.19 -7.41
C ALA A 395 0.59 20.81 -8.27
N ALA A 396 1.03 22.03 -7.95
CA ALA A 396 2.17 22.66 -8.63
C ALA A 396 3.45 21.81 -8.52
N VAL A 397 3.78 21.35 -7.31
CA VAL A 397 4.94 20.46 -7.05
C VAL A 397 4.81 19.15 -7.84
N GLN A 398 3.62 18.54 -7.87
CA GLN A 398 3.40 17.27 -8.57
C GLN A 398 3.61 17.41 -10.08
N ALA A 399 3.27 18.56 -10.67
CA ALA A 399 3.46 18.84 -12.09
C ALA A 399 4.92 19.22 -12.45
N CYS A 400 5.83 19.34 -11.48
CA CYS A 400 7.23 19.63 -11.73
C CYS A 400 8.02 18.33 -11.94
N HIS A 401 8.80 18.22 -13.02
CA HIS A 401 9.67 17.07 -13.26
C HIS A 401 10.86 17.43 -14.16
N ASP A 402 11.81 16.51 -14.29
CA ASP A 402 13.04 16.64 -15.08
C ASP A 402 12.83 17.08 -16.55
N MET A 403 11.75 16.63 -17.19
CA MET A 403 11.44 16.98 -18.60
C MET A 403 10.78 18.36 -18.82
N VAL A 404 10.51 19.15 -17.77
CA VAL A 404 9.94 20.51 -17.92
C VAL A 404 11.06 21.55 -17.92
N PRO A 405 11.08 22.50 -18.88
CA PRO A 405 12.10 23.53 -18.93
C PRO A 405 12.01 24.44 -17.70
N PRO A 406 13.15 24.77 -17.04
CA PRO A 406 13.14 25.60 -15.84
C PRO A 406 12.57 27.00 -16.09
N ASP A 407 12.83 27.59 -17.26
CA ASP A 407 12.39 28.93 -17.64
C ASP A 407 10.86 29.12 -17.55
N ALA A 408 10.10 28.07 -17.89
CA ALA A 408 8.64 28.10 -17.83
C ALA A 408 8.08 28.12 -16.40
N VAL A 409 8.83 27.53 -15.44
CA VAL A 409 8.41 27.40 -14.04
C VAL A 409 9.04 28.49 -13.17
N GLU A 410 10.09 29.16 -13.64
CA GLU A 410 10.83 30.18 -12.88
C GLU A 410 9.91 31.30 -12.36
N SER A 411 9.01 31.82 -13.19
CA SER A 411 8.06 32.88 -12.79
C SER A 411 7.15 32.42 -11.65
N LEU A 412 6.61 31.20 -11.73
CA LEU A 412 5.79 30.61 -10.68
C LEU A 412 6.60 30.38 -9.41
N PHE A 413 7.82 29.88 -9.54
CA PHE A 413 8.74 29.60 -8.43
C PHE A 413 9.11 30.88 -7.67
N ARG A 414 9.51 31.95 -8.38
CA ARG A 414 9.81 33.26 -7.80
C ARG A 414 8.60 33.85 -7.09
N GLN A 415 7.41 33.74 -7.67
CA GLN A 415 6.19 34.21 -7.00
C GLN A 415 5.89 33.46 -5.71
N ILE A 416 6.08 32.13 -5.67
CA ILE A 416 5.92 31.36 -4.43
C ILE A 416 6.89 31.86 -3.36
N VAL A 417 8.15 32.10 -3.71
CA VAL A 417 9.13 32.61 -2.74
C VAL A 417 8.76 34.01 -2.25
N ASN A 418 8.51 34.95 -3.16
CA ASN A 418 8.21 36.35 -2.81
C ASN A 418 6.93 36.49 -1.98
N GLN A 419 5.92 35.66 -2.26
CA GLN A 419 4.61 35.79 -1.65
C GLN A 419 4.47 35.01 -0.33
N PHE A 420 5.23 33.92 -0.13
CA PHE A 420 5.15 33.09 1.09
C PHE A 420 6.33 33.29 2.04
N VAL A 421 7.52 33.57 1.51
CA VAL A 421 8.76 33.68 2.27
C VAL A 421 9.17 35.15 2.34
N HIS A 422 8.41 35.93 3.12
CA HIS A 422 8.70 37.33 3.41
C HIS A 422 8.54 37.60 4.91
N ASP A 423 9.20 38.64 5.43
CA ASP A 423 9.26 38.89 6.88
C ASP A 423 7.90 39.25 7.50
N HIS A 424 7.02 39.87 6.72
CA HIS A 424 5.64 40.19 7.13
C HIS A 424 4.67 38.98 7.04
N SER A 425 5.13 37.83 6.54
CA SER A 425 4.27 36.68 6.28
C SER A 425 4.04 35.89 7.56
N ARG A 426 2.90 35.20 7.64
CA ARG A 426 2.64 34.32 8.79
C ARG A 426 3.69 33.22 8.84
N THR A 427 4.17 32.88 10.03
CA THR A 427 5.22 31.86 10.22
C THR A 427 4.83 30.48 9.65
N GLU A 428 3.53 30.18 9.63
CA GLU A 428 2.95 29.01 8.98
C GLU A 428 3.10 29.05 7.45
N ALA A 429 2.79 30.20 6.83
CA ALA A 429 2.94 30.41 5.39
C ALA A 429 4.41 30.33 4.96
N ILE A 430 5.33 30.89 5.76
CA ILE A 430 6.78 30.78 5.52
C ILE A 430 7.23 29.31 5.57
N ALA A 431 6.76 28.55 6.55
CA ALA A 431 7.11 27.13 6.67
C ALA A 431 6.59 26.31 5.48
N VAL A 432 5.34 26.55 5.05
CA VAL A 432 4.75 25.93 3.85
C VAL A 432 5.53 26.31 2.60
N GLY A 433 5.83 27.60 2.41
CA GLY A 433 6.60 28.11 1.26
C GLY A 433 7.97 27.44 1.14
N LEU A 434 8.74 27.38 2.24
CA LEU A 434 10.04 26.71 2.27
C LEU A 434 9.96 25.21 1.98
N ASN A 435 8.93 24.52 2.48
CA ASN A 435 8.70 23.10 2.19
C ASN A 435 8.34 22.87 0.71
N VAL A 436 7.50 23.73 0.14
CA VAL A 436 7.11 23.68 -1.28
C VAL A 436 8.33 23.93 -2.16
N VAL A 437 9.13 24.97 -1.87
CA VAL A 437 10.39 25.26 -2.57
C VAL A 437 11.32 24.06 -2.52
N ARG A 438 11.50 23.44 -1.35
CA ARG A 438 12.30 22.22 -1.23
C ARG A 438 11.78 21.09 -2.12
N GLU A 439 10.48 20.85 -2.16
CA GLU A 439 9.89 19.76 -2.94
C GLU A 439 9.93 20.04 -4.45
N ILE A 440 9.84 21.31 -4.88
CA ILE A 440 10.07 21.71 -6.27
C ILE A 440 11.55 21.49 -6.63
N CYS A 441 12.49 21.98 -5.82
CA CYS A 441 13.93 21.82 -6.07
C CYS A 441 14.39 20.36 -6.02
N LEU A 442 13.67 19.49 -5.31
CA LEU A 442 13.93 18.07 -5.29
C LEU A 442 13.64 17.42 -6.66
N ARG A 443 12.71 17.99 -7.44
CA ARG A 443 12.32 17.55 -8.79
C ARG A 443 13.06 18.32 -9.88
N MET A 444 13.20 19.63 -9.73
CA MET A 444 13.86 20.55 -10.66
C MET A 444 14.88 21.42 -9.92
N PRO A 445 16.11 20.90 -9.68
CA PRO A 445 17.12 21.64 -8.94
C PRO A 445 17.62 22.92 -9.62
N LEU A 446 17.54 22.98 -10.95
CA LEU A 446 18.06 24.07 -11.78
C LEU A 446 17.34 25.42 -11.55
N LEU A 447 16.15 25.41 -10.94
CA LEU A 447 15.40 26.62 -10.61
C LEU A 447 16.03 27.48 -9.52
N MET A 448 16.94 26.92 -8.72
CA MET A 448 17.52 27.62 -7.58
C MET A 448 18.80 28.37 -7.97
N THR A 449 18.80 29.68 -7.76
CA THR A 449 19.99 30.52 -7.91
C THR A 449 20.80 30.61 -6.61
N GLU A 450 22.07 31.01 -6.70
CA GLU A 450 22.94 31.14 -5.53
C GLU A 450 22.41 32.18 -4.55
N ASP A 451 22.04 33.37 -5.03
CA ASP A 451 21.54 34.47 -4.20
C ASP A 451 20.26 34.07 -3.44
N LEU A 452 19.30 33.49 -4.17
CA LEU A 452 18.03 33.06 -3.59
C LEU A 452 18.23 31.95 -2.55
N LEU A 453 19.12 30.99 -2.80
CA LEU A 453 19.42 29.95 -1.83
C LEU A 453 20.04 30.54 -0.56
N GLN A 454 20.95 31.50 -0.69
CA GLN A 454 21.57 32.15 0.45
C GLN A 454 20.52 32.88 1.32
N ASP A 455 19.59 33.60 0.69
CA ASP A 455 18.49 34.29 1.38
C ASP A 455 17.58 33.31 2.13
N LEU A 456 17.15 32.22 1.46
CA LEU A 456 16.28 31.21 2.08
C LEU A 456 16.97 30.47 3.23
N VAL A 457 18.29 30.31 3.18
CA VAL A 457 19.09 29.63 4.21
C VAL A 457 19.20 30.48 5.50
N LEU A 458 19.03 31.80 5.44
CA LEU A 458 19.05 32.68 6.62
C LEU A 458 17.97 32.27 7.65
N TYR A 459 16.81 31.79 7.18
CA TYR A 459 15.71 31.30 8.00
C TYR A 459 16.08 30.10 8.89
N LYS A 460 17.24 29.47 8.72
CA LYS A 460 17.73 28.41 9.65
C LYS A 460 17.87 28.91 11.11
N LYS A 461 18.07 30.21 11.30
CA LYS A 461 18.21 30.87 12.60
C LYS A 461 16.89 31.41 13.16
N SER A 462 15.76 31.20 12.48
CA SER A 462 14.46 31.68 12.95
C SER A 462 14.11 31.10 14.33
N HIS A 463 13.44 31.90 15.16
CA HIS A 463 12.94 31.45 16.46
C HIS A 463 11.90 30.32 16.30
N GLU A 464 11.07 30.42 15.25
CA GLU A 464 10.08 29.40 14.95
C GLU A 464 10.72 28.11 14.45
N LYS A 465 10.40 27.01 15.13
CA LYS A 465 10.98 25.70 14.85
C LYS A 465 10.51 25.15 13.50
N ALA A 466 9.27 25.44 13.08
CA ALA A 466 8.73 24.99 11.79
C ALA A 466 9.60 25.53 10.63
N VAL A 467 9.77 26.85 10.59
CA VAL A 467 10.57 27.59 9.62
C VAL A 467 12.03 27.16 9.66
N SER A 468 12.63 27.10 10.85
CA SER A 468 14.03 26.68 11.04
C SER A 468 14.27 25.23 10.58
N THR A 469 13.28 24.35 10.73
CA THR A 469 13.38 22.95 10.26
C THR A 469 13.23 22.86 8.75
N ALA A 470 12.32 23.63 8.15
CA ALA A 470 12.14 23.69 6.69
C ALA A 470 13.38 24.27 5.99
N ALA A 471 13.97 25.35 6.52
CA ALA A 471 15.23 25.88 5.98
C ALA A 471 16.39 24.86 6.08
N ARG A 472 16.49 24.13 7.20
CA ARG A 472 17.51 23.06 7.35
C ARG A 472 17.28 21.87 6.41
N SER A 473 16.03 21.54 6.10
CA SER A 473 15.73 20.44 5.16
C SER A 473 16.09 20.83 3.73
N LEU A 474 15.97 22.11 3.35
CA LEU A 474 16.47 22.65 2.09
C LEU A 474 18.01 22.60 2.01
N ILE A 475 18.72 23.02 3.07
CA ILE A 475 20.20 22.87 3.14
C ILE A 475 20.61 21.42 2.96
N THR A 476 19.90 20.49 3.60
CA THR A 476 20.20 19.06 3.51
C THR A 476 20.04 18.52 2.09
N LEU A 477 19.03 19.00 1.35
CA LEU A 477 18.83 18.67 -0.06
C LEU A 477 20.02 19.17 -0.92
N PHE A 478 20.38 20.44 -0.82
CA PHE A 478 21.46 21.01 -1.63
C PHE A 478 22.87 20.51 -1.25
N ARG A 479 23.05 19.92 -0.06
CA ARG A 479 24.27 19.16 0.28
C ARG A 479 24.47 17.89 -0.53
N GLU A 480 23.40 17.36 -1.12
CA GLU A 480 23.46 16.15 -1.96
C GLU A 480 23.33 16.50 -3.44
N VAL A 481 22.48 17.48 -3.79
CA VAL A 481 22.21 17.84 -5.18
C VAL A 481 23.27 18.75 -5.77
N CYS A 482 23.64 19.83 -5.07
CA CYS A 482 24.59 20.83 -5.56
C CYS A 482 25.30 21.56 -4.41
N PRO A 483 26.36 20.96 -3.81
CA PRO A 483 27.03 21.55 -2.66
C PRO A 483 27.73 22.88 -2.97
N SER A 484 28.03 23.17 -4.23
CA SER A 484 28.70 24.41 -4.65
C SER A 484 27.86 25.65 -4.39
N LEU A 485 26.54 25.58 -4.57
CA LEU A 485 25.60 26.69 -4.34
C LEU A 485 25.50 27.09 -2.85
N LEU A 486 25.92 26.21 -1.94
CA LEU A 486 25.95 26.52 -0.51
C LEU A 486 27.26 27.20 -0.11
N VAL A 487 27.17 28.16 0.81
CA VAL A 487 28.35 28.76 1.45
C VAL A 487 29.13 27.70 2.25
N LYS A 488 30.46 27.85 2.35
CA LYS A 488 31.36 26.90 3.04
C LYS A 488 30.87 26.46 4.44
N LYS A 489 30.24 27.37 5.20
CA LYS A 489 29.68 27.09 6.54
C LYS A 489 28.53 26.06 6.51
N ASP A 490 27.75 26.04 5.44
CA ASP A 490 26.55 25.24 5.31
C ASP A 490 26.74 23.96 4.51
N ARG A 491 27.84 23.83 3.75
CA ARG A 491 28.21 22.61 2.99
C ARG A 491 28.31 21.36 3.87
N GLY A 492 28.73 21.52 5.13
CA GLY A 492 29.00 20.37 5.99
C GLY A 492 30.06 19.45 5.38
N ARG A 493 29.92 18.14 5.55
CA ARG A 493 30.75 17.12 4.89
C ARG A 493 29.87 16.38 3.87
N PRO A 494 29.83 16.83 2.60
CA PRO A 494 28.98 16.21 1.57
C PRO A 494 29.43 14.79 1.25
N THR A 495 28.48 13.95 0.82
CA THR A 495 28.78 12.58 0.34
C THR A 495 29.63 12.64 -0.92
N ASP A 496 29.30 13.55 -1.84
CA ASP A 496 30.03 13.80 -3.08
C ASP A 496 30.27 15.32 -3.27
N PRO A 497 31.50 15.83 -3.11
CA PRO A 497 31.79 17.27 -3.18
C PRO A 497 31.69 17.86 -4.59
N LYS A 498 31.66 17.02 -5.64
CA LYS A 498 31.51 17.42 -7.05
C LYS A 498 30.10 17.19 -7.60
N ALA A 499 29.13 16.81 -6.76
CA ALA A 499 27.76 16.59 -7.22
C ALA A 499 27.19 17.86 -7.87
N ARG A 500 26.64 17.70 -9.07
CA ARG A 500 25.95 18.75 -9.82
C ARG A 500 24.60 18.21 -10.28
N PRO A 501 23.55 19.03 -10.31
CA PRO A 501 22.28 18.64 -10.91
C PRO A 501 22.50 18.45 -12.41
N LYS A 502 21.75 17.51 -12.98
CA LYS A 502 21.74 17.27 -14.42
C LYS A 502 21.31 18.52 -15.15
N ALA A 503 21.95 18.82 -16.27
CA ALA A 503 21.46 19.84 -17.18
C ALA A 503 20.10 19.41 -17.77
N PHE A 504 19.29 20.39 -18.19
CA PHE A 504 18.01 20.10 -18.82
C PHE A 504 18.23 19.26 -20.09
N GLY A 505 17.53 18.14 -20.21
CA GLY A 505 17.70 17.20 -21.32
C GLY A 505 18.92 16.26 -21.23
N GLU A 506 19.70 16.31 -20.15
CA GLU A 506 20.84 15.41 -19.95
C GLU A 506 20.37 14.00 -19.56
N VAL A 507 20.48 13.06 -20.50
CA VAL A 507 20.14 11.65 -20.29
C VAL A 507 21.32 10.93 -19.64
N ASN A 508 21.06 10.22 -18.54
CA ASN A 508 22.05 9.29 -17.98
C ASN A 508 22.20 8.09 -18.92
N VAL A 509 23.17 8.13 -19.82
CA VAL A 509 23.64 6.91 -20.50
C VAL A 509 24.34 6.08 -19.43
N ALA A 510 23.76 4.94 -19.06
CA ALA A 510 24.40 4.00 -18.15
C ALA A 510 25.65 3.45 -18.85
N SER A 511 26.81 4.07 -18.60
CA SER A 511 28.09 3.63 -19.16
C SER A 511 28.54 2.30 -18.57
N ASN A 512 28.07 1.95 -17.37
CA ASN A 512 28.41 0.73 -16.66
C ASN A 512 27.18 0.10 -15.98
N VAL A 513 27.26 -1.21 -15.71
CA VAL A 513 26.25 -1.96 -14.97
C VAL A 513 26.10 -1.38 -13.55
N PRO A 514 24.87 -1.07 -13.07
CA PRO A 514 24.65 -0.55 -11.73
C PRO A 514 25.25 -1.44 -10.62
N GLY A 515 26.21 -0.91 -9.85
CA GLY A 515 26.89 -1.65 -8.80
C GLY A 515 28.25 -2.22 -9.20
N ALA A 516 28.68 -2.06 -10.46
CA ALA A 516 30.03 -2.42 -10.91
C ALA A 516 31.11 -1.62 -10.17
N GLU A 517 30.82 -0.39 -9.74
CA GLU A 517 31.70 0.44 -8.92
C GLU A 517 32.03 -0.19 -7.55
N LEU A 518 31.16 -1.08 -7.05
CA LEU A 518 31.42 -1.80 -5.80
C LEU A 518 32.53 -2.85 -5.95
N LEU A 519 32.76 -3.36 -7.17
CA LEU A 519 33.85 -4.29 -7.46
C LEU A 519 35.20 -3.56 -7.48
N GLN A 520 35.25 -2.37 -8.10
CA GLN A 520 36.45 -1.52 -8.16
C GLN A 520 36.87 -1.05 -6.77
N CYS A 521 35.92 -0.63 -5.92
CA CYS A 521 36.25 -0.24 -4.55
C CYS A 521 36.73 -1.42 -3.67
N ASP A 522 36.25 -2.66 -3.90
CA ASP A 522 36.72 -3.82 -3.13
C ASP A 522 38.15 -4.23 -3.56
N SER A 523 38.53 -4.03 -4.83
CA SER A 523 39.92 -4.22 -5.29
C SER A 523 40.89 -3.17 -4.72
N GLU A 524 40.51 -1.89 -4.68
CA GLU A 524 41.33 -0.83 -4.07
C GLU A 524 41.44 -0.98 -2.55
N SER A 525 40.39 -1.50 -1.89
CA SER A 525 40.42 -1.81 -0.45
C SER A 525 41.32 -3.00 -0.10
N ALA A 526 41.63 -3.85 -1.09
CA ALA A 526 42.49 -5.02 -0.93
C ALA A 526 43.97 -4.69 -1.13
N SER A 527 44.29 -3.71 -1.98
CA SER A 527 45.66 -3.19 -2.13
C SER A 527 46.12 -2.37 -0.93
N ASP A 528 45.21 -1.74 -0.19
CA ASP A 528 45.52 -0.91 1.00
C ASP A 528 45.79 -1.73 2.29
N ARG A 529 45.95 -3.06 2.15
CA ARG A 529 46.22 -3.99 3.26
C ARG A 529 47.57 -4.69 3.16
N SER A 530 48.41 -4.34 2.18
CA SER A 530 49.70 -4.99 1.95
C SER A 530 50.93 -4.20 2.40
N ASP A 531 50.78 -3.03 3.03
CA ASP A 531 51.90 -2.25 3.57
C ASP A 531 51.82 -2.17 5.09
N ASP A 532 52.36 -3.20 5.74
CA ASP A 532 52.97 -3.13 7.08
C ASP A 532 53.40 -4.56 7.44
N GLU A 533 54.64 -4.91 7.08
CA GLU A 533 55.57 -5.81 7.81
C GLU A 533 56.83 -5.96 6.93
N GLU A 534 57.79 -5.04 7.08
CA GLU A 534 59.14 -5.23 6.56
C GLU A 534 59.95 -6.17 7.46
N GLY A 535 60.62 -7.13 6.80
CA GLY A 535 62.03 -7.43 7.04
C GLY A 535 62.36 -8.65 7.91
N THR A 536 62.75 -9.77 7.27
CA THR A 536 64.15 -10.30 7.35
C THR A 536 64.36 -11.56 6.50
N THR A 537 65.11 -11.36 5.40
CA THR A 537 66.26 -12.12 4.87
C THR A 537 66.18 -13.62 4.49
N ALA A 538 66.54 -13.87 3.22
CA ALA A 538 67.42 -14.94 2.67
C ALA A 538 66.89 -16.39 2.70
N THR A 539 66.98 -17.23 1.66
CA THR A 539 67.78 -17.28 0.41
C THR A 539 67.21 -18.41 -0.48
N ASP A 540 67.43 -18.26 -1.78
CA ASP A 540 67.63 -19.26 -2.85
C ASP A 540 66.46 -20.12 -3.41
N ASP A 541 66.12 -19.80 -4.66
CA ASP A 541 66.07 -20.65 -5.87
C ASP A 541 65.50 -22.09 -5.79
N GLU A 542 64.38 -22.33 -6.48
CA GLU A 542 64.38 -22.97 -7.82
C GLU A 542 62.94 -23.23 -8.30
N GLN A 543 62.72 -22.97 -9.59
CA GLN A 543 61.53 -23.38 -10.33
C GLN A 543 61.55 -24.89 -10.57
N ALA A 544 60.45 -25.59 -10.30
CA ALA A 544 60.18 -26.87 -10.95
C ALA A 544 58.68 -27.08 -11.18
N GLN A 545 58.36 -27.16 -12.46
CA GLN A 545 57.10 -27.50 -13.12
C GLN A 545 56.85 -29.02 -13.07
N LEU A 546 55.68 -29.46 -13.56
CA LEU A 546 55.25 -30.85 -13.88
C LEU A 546 54.64 -31.66 -12.72
N SER A 547 53.63 -32.51 -12.89
CA SER A 547 52.83 -32.97 -14.05
C SER A 547 51.65 -33.79 -13.50
N ILE A 548 50.53 -33.79 -14.25
CA ILE A 548 49.32 -34.59 -14.00
C ILE A 548 49.52 -36.02 -14.53
N VAL A 549 49.30 -37.04 -13.70
CA VAL A 549 48.86 -38.43 -14.02
C VAL A 549 48.33 -39.01 -12.68
N GLY A 550 47.17 -39.62 -12.46
CA GLY A 550 46.12 -40.19 -13.31
C GLY A 550 46.13 -41.72 -13.23
N THR A 551 45.50 -42.35 -12.21
CA THR A 551 44.86 -43.70 -12.29
C THR A 551 44.16 -44.12 -10.98
N ASP A 552 43.13 -44.94 -11.17
CA ASP A 552 42.02 -45.32 -10.28
C ASP A 552 42.31 -46.36 -9.18
N GLY A 553 41.42 -46.42 -8.18
CA GLY A 553 41.34 -47.51 -7.21
C GLY A 553 40.32 -47.26 -6.09
N VAL A 554 39.09 -47.74 -6.26
CA VAL A 554 38.02 -47.72 -5.24
C VAL A 554 38.26 -48.81 -4.20
N SER A 555 38.28 -48.48 -2.90
CA SER A 555 37.76 -49.35 -1.82
C SER A 555 37.64 -48.64 -0.45
N ASN A 556 36.45 -48.80 0.13
CA ASN A 556 35.93 -48.45 1.45
C ASN A 556 36.92 -48.23 2.61
N LEU A 557 36.75 -47.11 3.35
CA LEU A 557 36.85 -47.09 4.80
C LEU A 557 35.81 -46.14 5.43
N ILE A 558 35.18 -46.64 6.48
CA ILE A 558 34.09 -46.08 7.27
C ILE A 558 34.62 -45.05 8.29
N ALA A 559 33.88 -43.93 8.42
CA ALA A 559 33.73 -43.00 9.54
C ALA A 559 34.96 -42.57 10.39
N GLY A 560 35.22 -41.25 10.40
CA GLY A 560 35.89 -40.53 11.48
C GLY A 560 36.94 -39.52 11.00
N ASP A 561 36.66 -38.21 11.14
CA ASP A 561 37.61 -37.10 11.04
C ASP A 561 38.20 -36.69 9.67
N ALA A 562 37.33 -36.38 8.70
CA ALA A 562 37.74 -35.57 7.55
C ALA A 562 37.80 -34.07 7.91
N SER A 563 39.02 -33.56 8.15
CA SER A 563 39.33 -32.14 8.38
C SER A 563 38.62 -31.17 7.42
N LEU A 564 38.19 -30.00 7.93
CA LEU A 564 37.56 -28.87 7.20
C LEU A 564 38.22 -28.48 5.86
N ARG A 565 39.50 -28.79 5.68
CA ARG A 565 40.24 -28.59 4.42
C ARG A 565 39.81 -29.55 3.30
N ALA A 566 39.45 -30.79 3.62
CA ALA A 566 38.98 -31.79 2.66
C ALA A 566 37.58 -31.42 2.12
N LEU A 567 36.67 -30.98 3.00
CA LEU A 567 35.36 -30.44 2.62
C LEU A 567 35.48 -29.14 1.80
N LYS A 568 36.46 -28.28 2.12
CA LYS A 568 36.74 -27.06 1.33
C LYS A 568 37.27 -27.43 -0.07
N ARG A 569 38.12 -28.43 -0.21
CA ARG A 569 38.61 -28.92 -1.52
C ARG A 569 37.49 -29.55 -2.35
N LEU A 570 36.64 -30.38 -1.74
CA LEU A 570 35.48 -30.96 -2.43
C LEU A 570 34.45 -29.91 -2.87
N ALA A 571 34.22 -28.87 -2.07
CA ALA A 571 33.34 -27.77 -2.45
C ALA A 571 33.92 -26.88 -3.56
N VAL A 572 35.25 -26.68 -3.60
CA VAL A 572 35.94 -25.95 -4.67
C VAL A 572 35.89 -26.75 -5.98
N VAL A 573 36.12 -28.06 -5.94
CA VAL A 573 36.04 -28.94 -7.12
C VAL A 573 34.61 -29.06 -7.65
N LYS A 574 33.60 -29.08 -6.77
CA LYS A 574 32.18 -29.12 -7.16
C LYS A 574 31.65 -27.78 -7.70
N MET A 575 32.34 -26.66 -7.41
CA MET A 575 32.06 -25.34 -7.98
C MET A 575 32.75 -25.14 -9.34
N ALA A 576 33.85 -25.84 -9.63
CA ALA A 576 34.57 -25.75 -10.89
C ALA A 576 33.87 -26.46 -12.07
N ASN A 577 32.98 -27.43 -11.80
CA ASN A 577 32.31 -28.23 -12.84
C ASN A 577 30.89 -27.74 -13.20
N ILE A 578 30.59 -26.44 -13.05
CA ILE A 578 29.35 -25.85 -13.56
C ILE A 578 29.70 -24.90 -14.70
N SER A 579 29.62 -25.44 -15.92
CA SER A 579 29.40 -24.73 -17.19
C SER A 579 30.46 -23.71 -17.60
N SER A 580 31.54 -24.19 -18.21
CA SER A 580 32.24 -23.44 -19.26
C SER A 580 31.39 -23.52 -20.53
N ASP A 581 30.41 -22.63 -20.67
CA ASP A 581 29.72 -22.45 -21.94
C ASP A 581 29.62 -20.97 -22.28
N ALA A 582 29.75 -20.71 -23.58
CA ALA A 582 30.43 -19.55 -24.13
C ALA A 582 29.68 -18.21 -24.06
N THR A 583 30.48 -17.13 -24.11
CA THR A 583 30.13 -15.71 -24.32
C THR A 583 29.56 -14.93 -23.13
N ASP A 584 30.22 -15.01 -21.96
CA ASP A 584 30.02 -13.98 -20.94
C ASP A 584 30.63 -12.66 -21.48
N GLY A 585 29.76 -11.71 -21.83
CA GLY A 585 30.17 -10.32 -22.04
C GLY A 585 30.87 -9.76 -20.78
N ILE A 586 31.51 -8.61 -20.92
CA ILE A 586 32.36 -7.83 -19.98
C ILE A 586 32.19 -8.06 -18.45
N LEU A 587 31.03 -8.50 -17.94
CA LEU A 587 30.80 -8.95 -16.55
C LEU A 587 30.24 -10.38 -16.53
N SER A 588 30.90 -11.28 -15.79
CA SER A 588 30.47 -12.67 -15.64
C SER A 588 29.28 -12.83 -14.70
N ASN A 589 28.58 -13.96 -14.79
CA ASN A 589 27.53 -14.33 -13.81
C ASN A 589 28.04 -14.36 -12.35
N GLU A 590 29.34 -14.58 -12.13
CA GLU A 590 29.98 -14.50 -10.82
C GLU A 590 30.10 -13.05 -10.32
N ASP A 591 30.37 -12.11 -11.22
CA ASP A 591 30.48 -10.69 -10.89
C ASP A 591 29.13 -10.11 -10.49
N PHE A 592 28.04 -10.50 -11.16
CA PHE A 592 26.68 -10.13 -10.73
C PHE A 592 26.33 -10.69 -9.34
N ARG A 593 26.77 -11.92 -9.02
CA ARG A 593 26.62 -12.50 -7.68
C ARG A 593 27.45 -11.73 -6.65
N ARG A 594 28.69 -11.34 -6.98
CA ARG A 594 29.55 -10.50 -6.12
C ARG A 594 28.96 -9.12 -5.89
N ILE A 595 28.46 -8.44 -6.92
CA ILE A 595 27.76 -7.14 -6.82
C ILE A 595 26.58 -7.27 -5.85
N LYS A 596 25.77 -8.32 -5.98
CA LYS A 596 24.64 -8.59 -5.07
C LYS A 596 25.10 -8.78 -3.61
N VAL A 597 26.17 -9.52 -3.39
CA VAL A 597 26.76 -9.74 -2.06
C VAL A 597 27.35 -8.46 -1.47
N LEU A 598 28.08 -7.67 -2.25
CA LEU A 598 28.70 -6.42 -1.81
C LEU A 598 27.65 -5.36 -1.48
N LYS A 599 26.59 -5.26 -2.28
CA LYS A 599 25.44 -4.40 -2.01
C LYS A 599 24.76 -4.78 -0.69
N ALA A 600 24.50 -6.08 -0.48
CA ALA A 600 23.93 -6.58 0.77
C ALA A 600 24.86 -6.32 1.99
N LYS A 601 26.18 -6.46 1.82
CA LYS A 601 27.19 -6.17 2.84
C LYS A 601 27.24 -4.67 3.21
N LYS A 602 27.15 -3.78 2.21
CA LYS A 602 27.06 -2.32 2.39
C LYS A 602 25.79 -1.94 3.15
N ASP A 603 24.63 -2.48 2.75
CA ASP A 603 23.34 -2.22 3.40
C ASP A 603 23.31 -2.76 4.84
N ALA A 604 23.86 -3.95 5.09
CA ALA A 604 24.00 -4.51 6.43
C ALA A 604 24.92 -3.66 7.31
N LYS A 605 26.04 -3.14 6.77
CA LYS A 605 26.96 -2.25 7.50
C LYS A 605 26.25 -0.94 7.88
N VAL A 606 25.46 -0.35 6.99
CA VAL A 606 24.64 0.85 7.26
C VAL A 606 23.58 0.57 8.34
N ALA A 607 22.91 -0.59 8.30
CA ALA A 607 21.94 -0.96 9.33
C ALA A 607 22.58 -1.19 10.72
N LEU A 608 23.77 -1.78 10.75
CA LEU A 608 24.55 -2.03 11.97
C LEU A 608 25.12 -0.74 12.60
N THR A 609 25.52 0.24 11.79
CA THR A 609 25.98 1.55 12.29
C THR A 609 24.83 2.38 12.85
N GLN A 610 23.65 2.36 12.21
CA GLN A 610 22.44 3.03 12.71
C GLN A 610 22.02 2.54 14.11
N GLN A 611 22.21 1.26 14.42
CA GLN A 611 21.87 0.67 15.73
C GLN A 611 23.04 0.70 16.74
N GLY A 612 24.17 1.31 16.36
CA GLY A 612 25.35 1.50 17.23
C GLY A 612 26.03 0.20 17.65
N LEU A 613 26.03 -0.83 16.78
CA LEU A 613 26.76 -2.10 16.98
C LEU A 613 28.19 -2.03 16.44
N ILE A 614 28.45 -1.16 15.47
CA ILE A 614 29.78 -0.83 14.94
C ILE A 614 30.17 0.55 15.50
N ARG A 615 31.43 0.73 15.92
CA ARG A 615 31.96 2.05 16.32
C ARG A 615 31.74 3.01 15.15
N LYS A 616 31.15 4.18 15.41
CA LYS A 616 31.14 5.27 14.43
C LYS A 616 32.60 5.56 14.09
N GLY A 617 33.04 5.22 12.88
CA GLY A 617 34.16 5.95 12.28
C GLY A 617 33.78 7.43 12.24
N SER A 618 34.77 8.31 12.18
CA SER A 618 34.57 9.76 11.99
C SER A 618 33.60 10.11 10.84
N ASP A 619 33.33 9.16 9.94
CA ASP A 619 32.54 9.31 8.71
C ASP A 619 31.02 9.06 8.84
N SER A 620 30.49 8.51 9.94
CA SER A 620 29.09 8.05 9.98
C SER A 620 28.11 8.92 10.80
N LYS A 621 28.32 10.26 10.83
CA LYS A 621 27.46 11.17 11.62
C LYS A 621 26.13 11.53 10.96
N PHE A 622 25.93 11.27 9.68
CA PHE A 622 24.66 11.54 8.99
C PHE A 622 24.01 10.23 8.57
N ALA A 623 22.73 10.04 8.93
CA ALA A 623 21.91 9.06 8.23
C ALA A 623 21.91 9.51 6.76
N ALA A 624 22.47 8.69 5.86
CA ALA A 624 22.46 8.99 4.44
C ALA A 624 21.00 9.18 4.02
N PHE A 625 20.61 10.43 3.77
CA PHE A 625 19.42 10.72 2.99
C PHE A 625 19.77 10.18 1.60
N LYS A 626 18.94 9.27 1.11
CA LYS A 626 19.12 8.71 -0.23
C LYS A 626 18.08 9.43 -1.07
N MET A 627 18.55 10.26 -1.98
CA MET A 627 17.69 10.95 -2.94
C MET A 627 16.82 9.91 -3.66
N PRO A 628 15.47 10.07 -3.63
CA PRO A 628 14.59 9.28 -4.47
C PRO A 628 14.91 9.51 -5.95
N SER A 629 14.79 8.47 -6.78
CA SER A 629 14.94 8.63 -8.23
C SER A 629 13.83 9.53 -8.80
N SER A 630 14.07 10.18 -9.94
CA SER A 630 13.05 10.96 -10.66
C SER A 630 11.77 10.13 -10.89
N ASP A 631 11.93 8.86 -11.25
CA ASP A 631 10.79 7.94 -11.49
C ASP A 631 10.06 7.53 -10.20
N GLU A 632 10.75 7.51 -9.05
CA GLU A 632 10.09 7.28 -7.76
C GLU A 632 9.26 8.51 -7.33
N LEU A 633 9.65 9.69 -7.80
CA LEU A 633 9.00 10.96 -7.49
C LEU A 633 7.79 11.25 -8.36
N SER A 634 7.81 10.83 -9.63
CA SER A 634 6.65 10.91 -10.54
C SER A 634 5.51 10.01 -10.07
N VAL A 635 5.84 8.80 -9.62
CA VAL A 635 4.88 7.80 -9.15
C VAL A 635 4.23 8.20 -7.82
N LYS A 636 4.97 8.89 -6.94
CA LYS A 636 4.49 9.23 -5.61
C LYS A 636 3.67 10.52 -5.59
N ARG A 637 2.45 10.42 -5.04
CA ARG A 637 1.61 11.59 -4.76
C ARG A 637 2.23 12.51 -3.69
N VAL A 638 2.18 13.81 -3.96
CA VAL A 638 2.46 14.88 -3.00
C VAL A 638 1.19 15.15 -2.20
N ASP A 639 1.23 14.80 -0.91
CA ASP A 639 0.13 15.09 0.00
C ASP A 639 0.25 16.51 0.57
N PRO A 640 -0.84 17.30 0.58
CA PRO A 640 -0.82 18.67 1.12
C PRO A 640 -0.40 18.70 2.59
N SER A 641 -0.78 17.68 3.37
CA SER A 641 -0.42 17.57 4.79
C SER A 641 1.09 17.36 5.03
N LYS A 642 1.86 16.94 4.02
CA LYS A 642 3.34 16.90 4.14
C LYS A 642 3.96 18.29 4.04
N LEU A 643 3.29 19.21 3.37
CA LEU A 643 3.72 20.61 3.25
C LEU A 643 3.40 21.38 4.54
N GLU A 644 2.30 21.03 5.20
CA GLU A 644 1.88 21.55 6.50
C GLU A 644 2.62 20.84 7.64
N MET A 645 3.71 21.44 8.11
CA MET A 645 4.42 20.97 9.30
C MET A 645 3.56 21.14 10.54
N HIS A 646 2.85 20.08 10.94
CA HIS A 646 2.24 19.96 12.26
C HIS A 646 3.34 19.81 13.31
N VAL A 647 3.95 20.94 13.69
CA VAL A 647 4.89 20.96 14.79
C VAL A 647 4.12 20.54 16.02
N ARG A 648 4.35 19.30 16.48
CA ARG A 648 3.85 18.84 17.78
C ARG A 648 4.16 19.94 18.80
N ARG A 649 3.09 20.62 19.26
CA ARG A 649 3.18 21.65 20.28
C ARG A 649 4.00 21.06 21.42
N LYS A 650 5.00 21.79 21.92
CA LYS A 650 5.72 21.34 23.11
C LYS A 650 4.68 21.20 24.21
N LEU A 651 4.31 19.96 24.52
CA LEU A 651 3.38 19.68 25.62
C LEU A 651 3.88 20.41 26.85
N SER A 652 2.99 21.15 27.51
CA SER A 652 3.31 21.87 28.74
C SER A 652 3.83 20.86 29.78
N LYS A 653 4.55 21.35 30.80
CA LYS A 653 5.04 20.47 31.87
C LYS A 653 3.87 19.69 32.50
N GLU A 654 2.70 20.31 32.59
CA GLU A 654 1.47 19.75 33.12
C GLU A 654 0.86 18.70 32.19
N GLU A 655 0.75 18.97 30.89
CA GLU A 655 0.27 18.00 29.89
C GLU A 655 1.19 16.78 29.80
N ARG A 656 2.51 16.97 29.91
CA ARG A 656 3.47 15.86 30.00
C ARG A 656 3.27 15.05 31.27
N LEU A 657 3.05 15.71 32.41
CA LEU A 657 2.76 15.02 33.68
C LEU A 657 1.42 14.29 33.63
N ALA A 658 0.40 14.83 32.96
CA ALA A 658 -0.90 14.23 32.76
C ALA A 658 -0.82 13.01 31.83
N LEU A 659 -0.12 13.09 30.71
CA LEU A 659 0.07 11.97 29.79
C LEU A 659 0.92 10.86 30.42
N VAL A 660 1.87 11.24 31.26
CA VAL A 660 2.63 10.32 32.10
C VAL A 660 1.76 9.71 33.20
N LYS A 661 0.78 10.42 33.77
CA LYS A 661 -0.19 9.89 34.75
C LYS A 661 -1.18 8.93 34.07
N ALA A 662 -1.75 9.30 32.93
CA ALA A 662 -2.67 8.48 32.14
C ALA A 662 -2.02 7.16 31.69
N GLY A 663 -0.78 7.21 31.17
CA GLY A 663 0.01 6.02 30.86
C GLY A 663 0.48 5.21 32.09
N ARG A 664 0.09 5.62 33.30
CA ARG A 664 0.41 4.98 34.58
C ARG A 664 -0.84 4.58 35.37
N GLU A 665 -2.06 4.81 34.88
CA GLU A 665 -3.29 4.47 35.63
C GLU A 665 -3.41 2.98 35.94
N GLU A 666 -2.93 2.09 35.06
CA GLU A 666 -2.85 0.65 35.34
C GLU A 666 -1.72 0.24 36.32
N ARG A 667 -0.75 1.13 36.59
CA ARG A 667 0.33 0.86 37.54
C ARG A 667 0.02 1.52 38.88
N GLY A 668 -0.34 0.69 39.86
CA GLY A 668 -0.65 1.12 41.22
C GLY A 668 0.34 2.13 41.83
N LYS A 669 -0.14 2.89 42.83
CA LYS A 669 0.56 4.02 43.48
C LYS A 669 2.03 3.70 43.80
N TYR A 670 2.92 4.67 43.57
CA TYR A 670 4.37 4.53 43.72
C TYR A 670 4.76 4.14 45.15
N GLN A 671 4.98 2.85 45.38
CA GLN A 671 5.53 2.34 46.64
C GLN A 671 7.03 2.15 46.47
N ALA A 672 7.82 2.64 47.43
CA ALA A 672 9.25 2.35 47.47
C ALA A 672 9.46 0.83 47.45
N ARG A 673 10.42 0.32 46.65
CA ARG A 673 10.71 -1.12 46.57
C ARG A 673 10.95 -1.78 47.94
N ALA A 674 11.39 -1.00 48.93
CA ALA A 674 11.50 -1.42 50.32
C ALA A 674 10.13 -1.65 50.98
N ALA A 675 9.17 -0.73 50.81
CA ALA A 675 7.81 -0.84 51.34
C ALA A 675 7.05 -2.02 50.72
N VAL A 676 7.19 -2.25 49.41
CA VAL A 676 6.61 -3.42 48.71
C VAL A 676 7.20 -4.74 49.24
N LYS A 677 8.49 -4.75 49.61
CA LYS A 677 9.14 -5.95 50.19
C LYS A 677 8.71 -6.22 51.63
N GLN A 678 8.42 -5.17 52.42
CA GLN A 678 7.98 -5.30 53.82
C GLN A 678 6.50 -5.73 53.92
N LYS A 679 5.66 -5.37 52.94
CA LYS A 679 4.24 -5.74 52.90
C LYS A 679 3.95 -7.14 52.35
N LYS A 680 4.98 -7.97 52.08
CA LYS A 680 4.75 -9.35 51.68
C LYS A 680 4.29 -10.17 52.89
N THR A 681 3.00 -10.45 52.97
CA THR A 681 2.32 -11.32 53.95
C THR A 681 2.54 -12.83 53.69
N GLY A 682 3.75 -13.19 53.24
CA GLY A 682 4.16 -14.59 53.03
C GLY A 682 5.44 -14.88 53.80
N GLY A 683 5.56 -16.07 54.37
CA GLY A 683 6.64 -16.46 55.27
C GLY A 683 8.06 -16.15 54.78
N LEU A 684 8.96 -15.84 55.72
CA LEU A 684 10.35 -15.48 55.43
C LEU A 684 11.09 -16.60 54.69
N SER A 685 11.82 -16.25 53.63
CA SER A 685 12.70 -17.18 52.89
C SER A 685 13.77 -17.79 53.81
N ASN A 686 14.19 -19.04 53.57
CA ASN A 686 15.26 -19.69 54.35
C ASN A 686 16.54 -18.84 54.44
N ARG A 687 16.88 -18.11 53.38
CA ARG A 687 18.02 -17.18 53.36
C ARG A 687 17.84 -15.97 54.30
N GLN A 688 16.60 -15.55 54.54
CA GLN A 688 16.28 -14.49 55.50
C GLN A 688 16.21 -15.05 56.93
N LYS A 689 15.75 -16.29 57.12
CA LYS A 689 15.78 -17.00 58.41
C LYS A 689 17.22 -17.20 58.90
N GLU A 690 18.14 -17.59 58.01
CA GLU A 690 19.58 -17.67 58.32
C GLU A 690 20.17 -16.33 58.76
N HIS A 691 19.79 -15.24 58.08
CA HIS A 691 20.28 -13.90 58.42
C HIS A 691 19.72 -13.37 59.77
N LYS A 692 18.62 -13.94 60.25
CA LYS A 692 18.00 -13.63 61.55
C LYS A 692 18.46 -14.55 62.69
N LYS A 693 19.27 -15.59 62.43
CA LYS A 693 19.84 -16.42 63.50
C LYS A 693 20.74 -15.57 64.39
N ALA A 694 20.54 -15.65 65.70
CA ALA A 694 21.33 -14.89 66.67
C ALA A 694 22.77 -15.42 66.69
N MET A 695 23.69 -14.67 66.10
CA MET A 695 25.13 -15.01 66.13
C MET A 695 25.67 -14.84 67.57
N PRO A 696 26.46 -15.79 68.09
CA PRO A 696 27.18 -15.64 69.36
C PRO A 696 28.02 -14.35 69.39
N LEU A 697 28.12 -13.71 70.56
CA LEU A 697 28.79 -12.41 70.75
C LEU A 697 30.22 -12.37 70.19
N ALA A 698 30.97 -13.47 70.30
CA ALA A 698 32.32 -13.61 69.75
C ALA A 698 32.36 -13.44 68.22
N ALA A 699 31.41 -14.05 67.50
CA ALA A 699 31.34 -13.96 66.04
C ALA A 699 30.88 -12.57 65.56
N LYS A 700 30.03 -11.87 66.34
CA LYS A 700 29.69 -10.46 66.07
C LYS A 700 30.92 -9.56 66.22
N ARG A 701 31.72 -9.73 67.27
CA ARG A 701 32.95 -8.96 67.49
C ARG A 701 33.99 -9.21 66.39
N ALA A 702 34.16 -10.46 65.93
CA ALA A 702 35.05 -10.81 64.83
C ALA A 702 34.61 -10.21 63.48
N LYS A 703 33.30 -10.15 63.20
CA LYS A 703 32.77 -9.54 61.98
C LYS A 703 32.93 -8.02 61.97
N VAL A 704 32.70 -7.36 63.11
CA VAL A 704 32.87 -5.91 63.24
C VAL A 704 34.34 -5.50 63.09
N THR A 705 35.26 -6.27 63.65
CA THR A 705 36.71 -6.03 63.50
C THR A 705 37.16 -6.21 62.04
N ARG A 706 36.74 -7.28 61.36
CA ARG A 706 37.00 -7.45 59.91
C ARG A 706 36.42 -6.31 59.06
N SER A 707 35.17 -5.91 59.30
CA SER A 707 34.56 -4.79 58.58
C SER A 707 35.27 -3.46 58.81
N ARG A 708 35.81 -3.21 60.03
CA ARG A 708 36.61 -2.01 60.31
C ARG A 708 37.94 -2.06 59.58
N GLN A 709 38.60 -3.21 59.50
CA GLN A 709 39.84 -3.38 58.74
C GLN A 709 39.63 -3.19 57.22
N GLU A 710 38.54 -3.71 56.65
CA GLU A 710 38.19 -3.48 55.23
C GLU A 710 37.91 -2.01 54.93
N LYS A 711 37.15 -1.31 55.79
CA LYS A 711 36.93 0.13 55.63
C LYS A 711 38.22 0.93 55.70
N LYS A 712 39.14 0.59 56.62
CA LYS A 712 40.48 1.19 56.68
C LYS A 712 41.29 0.92 55.39
N LYS A 713 41.23 -0.29 54.83
CA LYS A 713 41.88 -0.61 53.54
C LYS A 713 41.26 0.15 52.36
N GLN A 714 39.94 0.33 52.32
CA GLN A 714 39.27 1.10 51.28
C GLN A 714 39.57 2.60 51.38
N GLN A 715 39.58 3.18 52.58
CA GLN A 715 39.97 4.58 52.78
C GLN A 715 41.41 4.86 52.37
N LYS A 716 42.35 3.95 52.67
CA LYS A 716 43.74 4.05 52.18
C LYS A 716 43.85 3.99 50.64
N ARG A 717 42.94 3.29 49.96
CA ARG A 717 42.89 3.24 48.48
C ARG A 717 42.24 4.49 47.86
N ALA A 718 41.27 5.10 48.55
CA ALA A 718 40.54 6.28 48.07
C ALA A 718 41.41 7.55 48.03
N GLY A 719 42.42 7.67 48.90
CA GLY A 719 43.34 8.82 48.93
C GLY A 719 44.23 8.99 47.68
N LYS A 720 44.30 7.98 46.79
CA LYS A 720 45.14 8.02 45.57
C LYS A 720 44.37 8.37 44.28
N GLN A 721 43.10 8.77 44.36
CA GLN A 721 42.27 9.12 43.18
C GLN A 721 41.70 10.55 43.21
N PHE A 722 42.46 11.52 43.71
CA PHE A 722 42.16 12.94 43.50
C PHE A 722 42.81 13.42 42.19
N ARG A 723 42.13 13.25 41.05
CA ARG A 723 42.48 13.94 39.79
C ARG A 723 41.83 15.32 39.81
N GLY A 724 42.67 16.36 39.75
CA GLY A 724 42.32 17.75 39.98
C GLY A 724 41.21 18.32 39.09
N LYS A 725 40.41 19.20 39.69
CA LYS A 725 39.60 20.19 38.99
C LYS A 725 40.56 21.19 38.32
N LYS A 726 40.64 21.19 36.99
CA LYS A 726 41.19 22.33 36.26
C LYS A 726 40.16 23.47 36.30
N ALA A 727 40.52 24.54 37.00
CA ALA A 727 39.83 25.82 36.96
C ALA A 727 39.91 26.40 35.54
N TRP A 728 38.80 26.92 35.05
CA TRP A 728 38.78 27.80 33.89
C TRP A 728 38.84 29.24 34.42
N LYS A 729 39.89 29.98 34.02
CA LYS A 729 39.85 31.44 33.90
C LYS A 729 39.47 31.75 32.47
#